data_AF-A0A841BQP0-F1
#
_entry.id   AF-A0A841BQP0-F1
#
_cell.length_a   1.000
_cell.length_b   1.000
_cell.length_c   1.000
_cell.angle_alpha   90.00
_cell.angle_beta   90.00
_cell.angle_gamma   90.00
#
_symmetry.space_group_name_H-M   'P 1'
#
loop_
_entity.id
_entity.type
_entity.pdbx_description
1 polymer ?
#
loop_
_entity_poly.entity_id
_entity_poly.type
_entity_poly.pdbx_seq_one_letter_code
_entity_poly.pdbx_strand_id
1 'polypeptide(L)'
;MTRSRPGSAPQGKVSSHRRLSTAWIFFLVISAASPLTSFVGGASLGLDQGNGAGYPAAYLAVTVVLLCFAVGYAAISRRVINTGAFYTYIARGIGRPPAIGAALLAIVAYTVNVAGIAGATGYFLTVIAAEFGAQISWVWGSVAALAFVSLMGYRSLHLSAKVLGTAMVLAFAVIAVFDVAVIFSKGLDAFPATSFSPGTVFSGSPGIAVMFAFTSFVGLETAALYGEETVEPERTVPRAIYAAVACMGLFYVLSTWILVGSIGGDEIEEKVSGQSALVFDQMAAYGGEALRSAAAVLFIVAACAGMLAFHNAASRYLFVLGRDRILPAALGQLHSRHRSPQLGSVVVSIGSAVIVGVAVLADLDPYRVLAQGAVTLATLGIVGLQSVAAVAIVAFFRRRGQGRYWKTLILPGVGAVGLLGATIFLLLNFTGLMGGPSAIVTALPWFFVAVMAGGVVTGLVIRARRPARYARIAESRMRPQAREVRRPPQWTRRYCLIGAGPAGLAMARRLTEEGIPFDWFESHHEIGGIWNSERFGSPVYDGCVAISSKLTSGFADFPMPSGYPDYPSWPQVRDYVRAYADAFDLTRRVTFNTAVTWVKPDGIGWLVTLTNGDFRYYSGVIAAPGTAWNPTLPSWPGLQQFQGQVWHSASYQSASGLAGKRVLVVGAGNAGAEIACEVARAGAAVCLSVRRGHRFIPRHVGDVPTDAILAGILDLPDAMTLPPDTAELIEKLAGDVTGLGLPAPDHTVLHGHPTITSDLLGYLAQGHIAARPDIAELLPHGVRYADGTAEQIDIIIAATGFERQLPFLAPTLYQGSTGRPDLYLNMFSRSHDGLTVLGLSDFAGAAFPRFDDMASAAIVDITLRELGGVEWRAWRASKQIDRPDLRGGKRFVDSPKHEYFVDDHAYQVLLRDVCDRFGYTPGAAAPVRTTETVTA
;
A
#
# COMPACT_ATOMS: atom_id res chain seq x y z
N MET A 1 -31.09 23.49 -22.57
CA MET A 1 -29.91 24.12 -21.93
C MET A 1 -29.45 23.22 -20.79
N THR A 2 -28.46 22.37 -21.05
CA THR A 2 -28.10 21.20 -20.24
C THR A 2 -26.68 21.36 -19.70
N ARG A 3 -26.51 21.35 -18.36
CA ARG A 3 -25.19 21.44 -17.69
C ARG A 3 -24.90 20.15 -16.92
N SER A 4 -23.90 19.43 -17.41
CA SER A 4 -23.36 18.15 -16.93
C SER A 4 -22.45 18.31 -15.71
N ARG A 5 -22.67 17.48 -14.67
CA ARG A 5 -21.83 17.37 -13.46
C ARG A 5 -20.55 16.53 -13.71
N PRO A 6 -19.46 16.73 -12.93
CA PRO A 6 -18.22 15.97 -13.02
C PRO A 6 -18.32 14.66 -12.20
N GLY A 7 -18.21 13.50 -12.86
CA GLY A 7 -18.31 12.18 -12.23
C GLY A 7 -17.10 11.81 -11.37
N SER A 8 -17.38 11.10 -10.27
CA SER A 8 -16.38 10.32 -9.52
C SER A 8 -15.70 9.33 -10.45
N ALA A 9 -14.37 9.25 -10.36
CA ALA A 9 -13.60 8.32 -11.17
C ALA A 9 -13.98 6.88 -10.78
N PRO A 10 -14.53 6.07 -11.69
CA PRO A 10 -14.77 4.66 -11.39
C PRO A 10 -13.44 4.01 -11.04
N GLN A 11 -13.38 3.27 -9.92
CA GLN A 11 -12.34 2.27 -9.72
C GLN A 11 -12.41 1.34 -10.93
N GLY A 12 -11.49 1.54 -11.86
CA GLY A 12 -11.44 0.72 -13.05
C GLY A 12 -11.26 -0.72 -12.61
N LYS A 13 -12.30 -1.55 -12.81
CA LYS A 13 -12.04 -2.85 -13.43
C LYS A 13 -11.08 -2.55 -14.57
N VAL A 14 -9.82 -2.93 -14.43
CA VAL A 14 -8.85 -2.82 -15.51
C VAL A 14 -9.44 -3.62 -16.64
N SER A 15 -10.04 -2.90 -17.59
CA SER A 15 -10.64 -3.44 -18.79
C SER A 15 -9.63 -4.40 -19.42
N SER A 16 -10.09 -5.58 -19.82
CA SER A 16 -9.35 -6.65 -20.50
C SER A 16 -8.66 -6.24 -21.82
N HIS A 17 -8.58 -4.95 -22.12
CA HIS A 17 -7.97 -4.42 -23.33
C HIS A 17 -6.58 -3.84 -23.05
N ARG A 18 -5.60 -4.65 -23.48
CA ARG A 18 -4.23 -4.32 -23.89
C ARG A 18 -3.21 -4.20 -22.76
N ARG A 19 -2.76 -5.37 -22.31
CA ARG A 19 -1.59 -5.56 -21.44
C ARG A 19 -0.28 -5.43 -22.25
N LEU A 20 0.76 -4.83 -21.66
CA LEU A 20 2.07 -4.59 -22.29
C LEU A 20 2.95 -5.85 -22.31
N SER A 21 3.68 -6.08 -23.41
CA SER A 21 4.59 -7.23 -23.58
C SER A 21 6.04 -6.90 -23.19
N THR A 22 6.91 -7.92 -23.13
CA THR A 22 8.36 -7.73 -22.83
C THR A 22 9.03 -6.84 -23.86
N ALA A 23 8.77 -7.06 -25.15
CA ALA A 23 9.29 -6.22 -26.22
C ALA A 23 8.86 -4.77 -26.04
N TRP A 24 7.62 -4.53 -25.62
CA TRP A 24 7.10 -3.17 -25.46
C TRP A 24 7.79 -2.40 -24.34
N ILE A 25 8.00 -3.02 -23.18
CA ILE A 25 8.75 -2.40 -22.06
C ILE A 25 10.21 -2.19 -22.45
N PHE A 26 10.82 -3.16 -23.13
CA PHE A 26 12.18 -3.03 -23.66
C PHE A 26 12.31 -1.79 -24.54
N PHE A 27 11.39 -1.59 -25.49
CA PHE A 27 11.40 -0.40 -26.35
C PHE A 27 11.14 0.89 -25.58
N LEU A 28 10.28 0.89 -24.54
CA LEU A 28 10.09 2.08 -23.70
C LEU A 28 11.37 2.48 -22.96
N VAL A 29 12.06 1.51 -22.36
CA VAL A 29 13.29 1.75 -21.61
C VAL A 29 14.36 2.34 -22.53
N ILE A 30 14.57 1.71 -23.68
CA ILE A 30 15.55 2.18 -24.65
C ILE A 30 15.13 3.53 -25.24
N SER A 31 13.83 3.77 -25.42
CA SER A 31 13.31 5.06 -25.86
C SER A 31 13.57 6.20 -24.90
N ALA A 32 13.56 5.94 -23.60
CA ALA A 32 13.95 6.93 -22.62
C ALA A 32 15.45 7.25 -22.72
N ALA A 33 16.29 6.23 -22.96
CA ALA A 33 17.73 6.39 -23.11
C ALA A 33 18.16 7.13 -24.40
N SER A 34 17.27 7.18 -25.41
CA SER A 34 17.49 7.83 -26.71
C SER A 34 18.90 7.63 -27.29
N PRO A 35 19.23 6.42 -27.78
CA PRO A 35 20.61 6.03 -28.08
C PRO A 35 21.32 6.89 -29.11
N LEU A 36 20.64 7.35 -30.16
CA LEU A 36 21.24 8.26 -31.12
C LEU A 36 21.51 9.66 -30.52
N THR A 37 20.60 10.16 -29.68
CA THR A 37 20.83 11.43 -28.97
C THR A 37 21.99 11.32 -28.00
N SER A 38 22.04 10.24 -27.22
CA SER A 38 23.11 9.95 -26.26
C SER A 38 24.44 9.70 -26.95
N PHE A 39 24.45 9.04 -28.10
CA PHE A 39 25.66 8.80 -28.89
C PHE A 39 26.19 10.10 -29.51
N VAL A 40 25.35 10.85 -30.25
CA VAL A 40 25.79 12.10 -30.89
C VAL A 40 26.18 13.16 -29.87
N GLY A 41 25.35 13.41 -28.85
CA GLY A 41 25.62 14.45 -27.88
C GLY A 41 26.58 14.00 -26.78
N GLY A 42 26.24 12.90 -26.11
CA GLY A 42 26.98 12.38 -24.96
C GLY A 42 28.36 11.82 -25.32
N ALA A 43 28.51 11.12 -26.45
CA ALA A 43 29.84 10.64 -26.85
C ALA A 43 30.76 11.75 -27.32
N SER A 44 30.23 12.78 -28.01
CA SER A 44 31.03 13.96 -28.37
C SER A 44 31.58 14.65 -27.12
N LEU A 45 30.72 14.93 -26.12
CA LEU A 45 31.15 15.57 -24.87
C LEU A 45 32.03 14.66 -23.99
N GLY A 46 31.77 13.36 -23.99
CA GLY A 46 32.55 12.37 -23.24
C GLY A 46 33.95 12.15 -23.81
N LEU A 47 34.13 12.22 -25.12
CA LEU A 47 35.44 12.18 -25.77
C LEU A 47 36.20 13.51 -25.60
N ASP A 48 35.50 14.64 -25.73
CA ASP A 48 36.07 16.00 -25.64
C ASP A 48 36.56 16.35 -24.23
N GLN A 49 35.70 16.12 -23.23
CA GLN A 49 35.95 16.57 -21.86
C GLN A 49 36.29 15.42 -20.89
N GLY A 50 36.12 14.16 -21.33
CA GLY A 50 36.33 12.97 -20.49
C GLY A 50 37.73 12.41 -20.57
N ASN A 51 37.83 11.09 -20.72
CA ASN A 51 39.09 10.34 -20.81
C ASN A 51 39.47 10.00 -22.26
N GLY A 52 38.95 10.76 -23.24
CA GLY A 52 39.26 10.62 -24.66
C GLY A 52 39.12 9.18 -25.15
N ALA A 53 40.18 8.61 -25.69
CA ALA A 53 40.19 7.26 -26.26
C ALA A 53 39.74 6.14 -25.28
N GLY A 54 39.77 6.39 -23.96
CA GLY A 54 39.34 5.47 -22.92
C GLY A 54 37.82 5.43 -22.67
N TYR A 55 37.03 6.22 -23.40
CA TYR A 55 35.59 6.35 -23.20
C TYR A 55 34.79 5.04 -23.33
N PRO A 56 35.12 4.09 -24.25
CA PRO A 56 34.44 2.79 -24.31
C PRO A 56 34.53 1.98 -23.01
N ALA A 57 35.64 2.10 -22.27
CA ALA A 57 35.80 1.43 -20.98
C ALA A 57 34.88 2.00 -19.89
N ALA A 58 34.55 3.30 -19.96
CA ALA A 58 33.58 3.92 -19.05
C ALA A 58 32.18 3.32 -19.26
N TYR A 59 31.75 3.13 -20.51
CA TYR A 59 30.49 2.43 -20.82
C TYR A 59 30.47 0.99 -20.31
N LEU A 60 31.59 0.26 -20.42
CA LEU A 60 31.70 -1.09 -19.91
C LEU A 60 31.54 -1.13 -18.39
N ALA A 61 32.23 -0.25 -17.67
CA ALA A 61 32.15 -0.15 -16.22
C ALA A 61 30.73 0.17 -15.74
N VAL A 62 30.07 1.16 -16.36
CA VAL A 62 28.67 1.52 -16.07
C VAL A 62 27.72 0.36 -16.33
N THR A 63 27.90 -0.34 -17.45
CA THR A 63 27.08 -1.51 -17.80
C THR A 63 27.15 -2.60 -16.73
N VAL A 64 28.34 -2.91 -16.22
CA VAL A 64 28.53 -3.92 -15.16
C VAL A 64 27.81 -3.51 -13.87
N VAL A 65 27.93 -2.25 -13.46
CA VAL A 65 27.24 -1.73 -12.26
C VAL A 65 25.72 -1.82 -12.42
N LEU A 66 25.19 -1.39 -13.58
CA LEU A 66 23.76 -1.41 -13.85
C LEU A 66 23.19 -2.82 -14.02
N LEU A 67 23.96 -3.79 -14.55
CA LEU A 67 23.56 -5.19 -14.58
C LEU A 67 23.46 -5.77 -13.16
N CYS A 68 24.40 -5.45 -12.27
CA CYS A 68 24.34 -5.86 -10.87
C CYS A 68 23.12 -5.27 -10.16
N PHE A 69 22.85 -3.97 -10.38
CA PHE A 69 21.64 -3.31 -9.88
C PHE A 69 20.36 -3.94 -10.44
N ALA A 70 20.32 -4.21 -11.75
CA ALA A 70 19.19 -4.81 -12.45
C ALA A 70 18.79 -6.16 -11.84
N VAL A 71 19.73 -6.93 -11.28
CA VAL A 71 19.42 -8.18 -10.57
C VAL A 71 18.52 -7.96 -9.36
N GLY A 72 18.87 -6.98 -8.52
CA GLY A 72 18.07 -6.62 -7.35
C GLY A 72 16.74 -6.00 -7.73
N TYR A 73 16.77 -5.12 -8.73
CA TYR A 73 15.60 -4.44 -9.25
C TYR A 73 14.58 -5.41 -9.84
N ALA A 74 15.04 -6.39 -10.63
CA ALA A 74 14.24 -7.50 -11.13
C ALA A 74 13.72 -8.41 -10.00
N ALA A 75 14.49 -8.58 -8.91
CA ALA A 75 14.06 -9.39 -7.79
C ALA A 75 12.91 -8.74 -7.01
N ILE A 76 12.97 -7.43 -6.75
CA ILE A 76 11.92 -6.72 -6.01
C ILE A 76 10.65 -6.50 -6.85
N SER A 77 10.79 -6.27 -8.16
CA SER A 77 9.64 -6.05 -9.07
C SER A 77 8.75 -7.28 -9.20
N ARG A 78 9.30 -8.48 -8.99
CA ARG A 78 8.53 -9.74 -8.87
C ARG A 78 7.65 -9.81 -7.62
N ARG A 79 7.90 -8.99 -6.60
CA ARG A 79 7.23 -9.06 -5.30
C ARG A 79 6.28 -7.91 -5.03
N VAL A 80 6.58 -6.75 -5.61
CA VAL A 80 5.83 -5.51 -5.37
C VAL A 80 5.26 -4.99 -6.70
N ILE A 81 3.92 -5.02 -6.84
CA ILE A 81 3.21 -4.37 -7.95
C ILE A 81 2.71 -3.02 -7.45
N ASN A 82 3.18 -1.92 -8.04
CA ASN A 82 2.52 -0.62 -7.91
C ASN A 82 2.95 0.35 -9.01
N THR A 83 2.12 1.36 -9.26
CA THR A 83 2.32 2.56 -10.09
C THR A 83 3.48 3.46 -9.62
N GLY A 84 4.00 3.27 -8.40
CA GLY A 84 5.03 4.12 -7.78
C GLY A 84 6.50 3.77 -8.04
N ALA A 85 6.83 2.67 -8.74
CA ALA A 85 8.22 2.27 -9.02
C ALA A 85 9.17 2.41 -7.80
N PHE A 86 10.26 3.19 -7.91
CA PHE A 86 11.23 3.39 -6.84
C PHE A 86 10.64 4.01 -5.57
N TYR A 87 9.63 4.89 -5.68
CA TYR A 87 8.94 5.41 -4.50
C TYR A 87 8.39 4.26 -3.64
N THR A 88 7.73 3.28 -4.25
CA THR A 88 7.21 2.12 -3.51
C THR A 88 8.32 1.22 -3.00
N TYR A 89 9.38 1.00 -3.76
CA TYR A 89 10.50 0.13 -3.37
C TYR A 89 11.29 0.71 -2.20
N ILE A 90 11.54 2.02 -2.21
CA ILE A 90 12.18 2.75 -1.13
C ILE A 90 11.29 2.74 0.12
N ALA A 91 9.98 2.93 -0.03
CA ALA A 91 9.03 2.91 1.07
C ALA A 91 9.03 1.57 1.82
N ARG A 92 9.11 0.46 1.08
CA ARG A 92 9.16 -0.90 1.62
C ARG A 92 10.53 -1.31 2.16
N GLY A 93 11.60 -0.82 1.55
CA GLY A 93 12.97 -1.17 1.92
C GLY A 93 13.47 -0.44 3.17
N ILE A 94 13.43 0.89 3.14
CA ILE A 94 14.01 1.74 4.21
C ILE A 94 13.00 2.67 4.89
N GLY A 95 11.79 2.79 4.35
CA GLY A 95 10.66 3.47 5.00
C GLY A 95 10.04 4.57 4.14
N ARG A 96 8.82 4.98 4.52
CA ARG A 96 8.02 5.98 3.78
C ARG A 96 8.66 7.37 3.67
N PRO A 97 9.31 7.95 4.71
CA PRO A 97 9.84 9.31 4.59
C PRO A 97 10.97 9.44 3.54
N PRO A 98 11.99 8.57 3.50
CA PRO A 98 12.97 8.55 2.40
C PRO A 98 12.33 8.36 1.01
N ALA A 99 11.25 7.61 0.92
CA ALA A 99 10.54 7.42 -0.34
C ALA A 99 9.94 8.73 -0.87
N ILE A 100 9.33 9.53 0.01
CA ILE A 100 8.76 10.83 -0.38
C ILE A 100 9.85 11.77 -0.89
N GLY A 101 10.98 11.84 -0.18
CA GLY A 101 12.16 12.60 -0.63
C GLY A 101 12.65 12.14 -2.00
N ALA A 102 12.77 10.83 -2.20
CA ALA A 102 13.18 10.25 -3.47
C ALA A 102 12.22 10.54 -4.63
N ALA A 103 10.91 10.52 -4.38
CA ALA A 103 9.91 10.86 -5.38
C ALA A 103 9.95 12.34 -5.79
N LEU A 104 10.13 13.25 -4.83
CA LEU A 104 10.29 14.68 -5.12
C LEU A 104 11.58 14.95 -5.90
N LEU A 105 12.67 14.31 -5.51
CA LEU A 105 13.94 14.38 -6.23
C LEU A 105 13.78 13.90 -7.68
N ALA A 106 13.07 12.80 -7.90
CA ALA A 106 12.79 12.26 -9.23
C ALA A 106 12.03 13.27 -10.10
N ILE A 107 10.99 13.93 -9.56
CA ILE A 107 10.23 14.95 -10.27
C ILE A 107 11.14 16.08 -10.75
N VAL A 108 11.96 16.64 -9.86
CA VAL A 108 12.88 17.72 -10.18
C VAL A 108 13.90 17.28 -11.24
N ALA A 109 14.56 16.14 -11.03
CA ALA A 109 15.60 15.66 -11.93
C ALA A 109 15.06 15.41 -13.36
N TYR A 110 13.90 14.77 -13.49
CA TYR A 110 13.29 14.54 -14.81
C TYR A 110 12.80 15.82 -15.47
N THR A 111 12.20 16.77 -14.73
CA THR A 111 11.76 18.05 -15.30
C THR A 111 12.95 18.87 -15.80
N VAL A 112 14.05 18.90 -15.04
CA VAL A 112 15.30 19.53 -15.50
C VAL A 112 15.82 18.85 -16.77
N ASN A 113 15.80 17.52 -16.82
CA ASN A 113 16.25 16.78 -18.01
C ASN A 113 15.43 17.10 -19.26
N VAL A 114 14.11 17.22 -19.12
CA VAL A 114 13.20 17.61 -20.22
C VAL A 114 13.60 18.98 -20.78
N ALA A 115 13.88 19.96 -19.92
CA ALA A 115 14.35 21.28 -20.37
C ALA A 115 15.72 21.21 -21.07
N GLY A 116 16.65 20.41 -20.56
CA GLY A 116 17.96 20.20 -21.17
C GLY A 116 17.89 19.60 -22.58
N ILE A 117 17.10 18.54 -22.74
CA ILE A 117 16.89 17.90 -24.04
C ILE A 117 16.18 18.86 -25.00
N ALA A 118 15.25 19.69 -24.52
CA ALA A 118 14.62 20.72 -25.35
C ALA A 118 15.67 21.73 -25.90
N GLY A 119 16.58 22.21 -25.05
CA GLY A 119 17.67 23.10 -25.46
C GLY A 119 18.60 22.46 -26.49
N ALA A 120 19.04 21.22 -26.25
CA ALA A 120 19.83 20.45 -27.21
C ALA A 120 19.10 20.24 -28.55
N THR A 121 17.81 19.89 -28.50
CA THR A 121 16.98 19.73 -29.70
C THR A 121 16.89 21.02 -30.49
N GLY A 122 16.67 22.15 -29.80
CA GLY A 122 16.66 23.47 -30.43
C GLY A 122 17.98 23.83 -31.10
N TYR A 123 19.10 23.60 -30.42
CA TYR A 123 20.44 23.84 -30.96
C TYR A 123 20.71 23.01 -32.22
N PHE A 124 20.53 21.69 -32.16
CA PHE A 124 20.80 20.84 -33.31
C PHE A 124 19.82 21.10 -34.46
N LEU A 125 18.58 21.52 -34.18
CA LEU A 125 17.67 21.97 -35.23
C LEU A 125 18.20 23.23 -35.94
N THR A 126 18.81 24.17 -35.21
CA THR A 126 19.48 25.33 -35.81
C THR A 126 20.65 24.91 -36.71
N VAL A 127 21.50 24.00 -36.22
CA VAL A 127 22.65 23.48 -36.99
C VAL A 127 22.16 22.81 -38.28
N ILE A 128 21.21 21.88 -38.16
CA ILE A 128 20.67 21.13 -39.30
C ILE A 128 19.94 22.07 -40.27
N ALA A 129 19.14 23.02 -39.79
CA ALA A 129 18.40 23.94 -40.65
C ALA A 129 19.34 24.84 -41.49
N ALA A 130 20.47 25.27 -40.90
CA ALA A 130 21.46 26.09 -41.58
C ALA A 130 22.05 25.38 -42.81
N GLU A 131 22.16 24.06 -42.77
CA GLU A 131 22.66 23.23 -43.89
C GLU A 131 21.68 23.23 -45.08
N PHE A 132 20.39 23.37 -44.82
CA PHE A 132 19.35 23.52 -45.85
C PHE A 132 19.09 24.99 -46.22
N GLY A 133 19.95 25.92 -45.78
CA GLY A 133 19.81 27.35 -46.05
C GLY A 133 18.71 28.06 -45.23
N ALA A 134 18.16 27.41 -44.20
CA ALA A 134 17.14 27.97 -43.34
C ALA A 134 17.74 28.45 -42.00
N GLN A 135 17.38 29.64 -41.53
CA GLN A 135 17.81 30.15 -40.23
C GLN A 135 16.69 30.00 -39.20
N ILE A 136 16.77 28.96 -38.39
CA ILE A 136 15.83 28.70 -37.29
C ILE A 136 16.53 29.00 -35.97
N SER A 137 16.00 29.94 -35.18
CA SER A 137 16.49 30.18 -33.81
C SER A 137 16.22 28.96 -32.93
N TRP A 138 17.20 28.58 -32.12
CA TRP A 138 17.12 27.46 -31.18
C TRP A 138 15.92 27.57 -30.23
N VAL A 139 15.48 28.80 -29.95
CA VAL A 139 14.31 29.10 -29.11
C VAL A 139 13.05 28.47 -29.71
N TRP A 140 12.82 28.69 -31.02
CA TRP A 140 11.64 28.15 -31.69
C TRP A 140 11.71 26.63 -31.84
N GLY A 141 12.90 26.07 -32.05
CA GLY A 141 13.10 24.62 -32.02
C GLY A 141 12.77 24.01 -30.65
N SER A 142 13.24 24.64 -29.58
CA SER A 142 12.98 24.19 -28.19
C SER A 142 11.49 24.31 -27.84
N VAL A 143 10.85 25.41 -28.22
CA VAL A 143 9.41 25.64 -28.01
C VAL A 143 8.59 24.60 -28.77
N ALA A 144 8.93 24.32 -30.03
CA ALA A 144 8.24 23.31 -30.84
C ALA A 144 8.36 21.91 -30.21
N ALA A 145 9.57 21.54 -29.76
CA ALA A 145 9.80 20.27 -29.08
C ALA A 145 8.99 20.17 -27.77
N LEU A 146 9.02 21.20 -26.92
CA LEU A 146 8.24 21.24 -25.67
C LEU A 146 6.74 21.21 -25.92
N ALA A 147 6.24 21.91 -26.94
CA ALA A 147 4.83 21.88 -27.31
C ALA A 147 4.41 20.48 -27.78
N PHE A 148 5.24 19.83 -28.60
CA PHE A 148 5.01 18.45 -29.04
C PHE A 148 4.92 17.49 -27.85
N VAL A 149 5.90 17.52 -26.94
CA VAL A 149 5.89 16.63 -25.75
C VAL A 149 4.77 16.97 -24.79
N SER A 150 4.42 18.24 -24.61
CA SER A 150 3.28 18.64 -23.77
C SER A 150 1.96 18.11 -24.31
N LEU A 151 1.76 18.20 -25.63
CA LEU A 151 0.57 17.67 -26.30
C LEU A 151 0.52 16.14 -26.24
N MET A 152 1.65 15.47 -26.46
CA MET A 152 1.77 14.02 -26.42
C MET A 152 1.75 13.44 -25.00
N GLY A 153 2.19 14.17 -23.98
CA GLY A 153 2.03 13.77 -22.58
C GLY A 153 0.57 13.92 -22.11
N TYR A 154 -0.15 14.89 -22.68
CA TYR A 154 -1.58 15.07 -22.44
C TYR A 154 -2.43 13.97 -23.09
N ARG A 155 -2.14 13.59 -24.34
CA ARG A 155 -2.87 12.53 -25.07
C ARG A 155 -2.26 11.14 -24.80
N SER A 156 -3.09 10.11 -24.65
CA SER A 156 -2.68 8.75 -24.22
C SER A 156 -1.42 8.16 -24.89
N LEU A 157 -0.60 7.44 -24.09
CA LEU A 157 0.69 6.80 -24.41
C LEU A 157 0.74 5.87 -25.66
N HIS A 158 -0.40 5.36 -26.12
CA HIS A 158 -0.41 4.32 -27.16
C HIS A 158 -0.07 4.82 -28.57
N LEU A 159 -0.35 6.10 -28.88
CA LEU A 159 0.04 6.67 -30.18
C LEU A 159 1.56 6.81 -30.25
N SER A 160 2.20 7.12 -29.12
CA SER A 160 3.63 7.36 -29.01
C SER A 160 4.45 6.09 -29.23
N ALA A 161 4.08 4.95 -28.66
CA ALA A 161 4.97 3.79 -28.60
C ALA A 161 5.29 3.09 -29.93
N LYS A 162 4.35 3.07 -30.91
CA LYS A 162 4.65 2.53 -32.25
C LYS A 162 5.59 3.45 -33.02
N VAL A 163 5.32 4.75 -32.98
CA VAL A 163 6.13 5.76 -33.64
C VAL A 163 7.52 5.84 -33.00
N LEU A 164 7.61 5.79 -31.66
CA LEU A 164 8.85 5.70 -30.91
C LEU A 164 9.63 4.43 -31.21
N GLY A 165 8.96 3.27 -31.20
CA GLY A 165 9.62 1.99 -31.48
C GLY A 165 10.24 1.96 -32.87
N THR A 166 9.53 2.47 -33.88
CA THR A 166 10.08 2.59 -35.23
C THR A 166 11.25 3.59 -35.29
N ALA A 167 11.08 4.78 -34.71
CA ALA A 167 12.16 5.78 -34.65
C ALA A 167 13.41 5.23 -33.96
N MET A 168 13.23 4.43 -32.91
CA MET A 168 14.30 3.78 -32.18
C MET A 168 15.05 2.77 -33.05
N VAL A 169 14.34 1.88 -33.73
CA VAL A 169 14.98 0.88 -34.62
C VAL A 169 15.77 1.59 -35.72
N LEU A 170 15.23 2.67 -36.28
CA LEU A 170 15.93 3.48 -37.27
C LEU A 170 17.17 4.18 -36.67
N ALA A 171 17.08 4.66 -35.43
CA ALA A 171 18.21 5.26 -34.71
C ALA A 171 19.35 4.26 -34.44
N PHE A 172 19.06 3.00 -34.11
CA PHE A 172 20.09 1.95 -34.06
C PHE A 172 20.63 1.62 -35.45
N ALA A 173 19.76 1.55 -36.46
CA ALA A 173 20.15 1.20 -37.82
C ALA A 173 21.12 2.24 -38.41
N VAL A 174 20.88 3.54 -38.20
CA VAL A 174 21.77 4.59 -38.74
C VAL A 174 23.16 4.54 -38.11
N ILE A 175 23.26 4.25 -36.80
CA ILE A 175 24.55 4.05 -36.13
C ILE A 175 25.21 2.75 -36.59
N ALA A 176 24.45 1.66 -36.75
CA ALA A 176 25.00 0.41 -37.25
C ALA A 176 25.55 0.55 -38.68
N VAL A 177 24.91 1.34 -39.55
CA VAL A 177 25.44 1.66 -40.89
C VAL A 177 26.74 2.44 -40.79
N PHE A 178 26.83 3.43 -39.89
CA PHE A 178 28.07 4.14 -39.61
C PHE A 178 29.18 3.19 -39.13
N ASP A 179 28.87 2.37 -38.12
CA ASP A 179 29.80 1.41 -37.53
C ASP A 179 30.36 0.46 -38.60
N VAL A 180 29.49 -0.09 -39.44
CA VAL A 180 29.85 -0.97 -40.56
C VAL A 180 30.72 -0.24 -41.59
N ALA A 181 30.40 1.01 -41.94
CA ALA A 181 31.19 1.81 -42.88
C ALA A 181 32.62 2.07 -42.36
N VAL A 182 32.77 2.37 -41.07
CA VAL A 182 34.08 2.54 -40.44
C VAL A 182 34.85 1.22 -40.44
N ILE A 183 34.21 0.10 -40.07
CA ILE A 183 34.86 -1.22 -40.07
C ILE A 183 35.32 -1.62 -41.48
N PHE A 184 34.51 -1.39 -42.52
CA PHE A 184 34.90 -1.67 -43.89
C PHE A 184 36.08 -0.80 -44.36
N SER A 185 36.15 0.45 -43.88
CA SER A 185 37.21 1.40 -44.25
C SER A 185 38.52 1.16 -43.48
N LYS A 186 38.44 0.81 -42.20
CA LYS A 186 39.59 0.73 -41.26
C LYS A 186 39.99 -0.69 -40.86
N GLY A 187 39.17 -1.71 -41.11
CA GLY A 187 39.44 -3.08 -40.67
C GLY A 187 39.57 -3.18 -39.15
N LEU A 188 40.66 -3.79 -38.66
CA LEU A 188 40.92 -3.95 -37.22
C LEU A 188 41.26 -2.62 -36.52
N ASP A 189 41.73 -1.61 -37.25
CA ASP A 189 42.06 -0.30 -36.69
C ASP A 189 40.81 0.48 -36.24
N ALA A 190 39.61 0.02 -36.63
CA ALA A 190 38.35 0.48 -36.06
C ALA A 190 38.23 0.16 -34.55
N PHE A 191 39.06 -0.75 -34.03
CA PHE A 191 39.02 -1.23 -32.64
C PHE A 191 40.36 -1.04 -31.94
N PRO A 192 40.78 0.21 -31.66
CA PRO A 192 42.07 0.48 -31.03
C PRO A 192 42.15 -0.17 -29.63
N ALA A 193 43.11 -1.07 -29.42
CA ALA A 193 43.28 -1.78 -28.14
C ALA A 193 43.68 -0.84 -26.98
N THR A 194 44.25 0.32 -27.30
CA THR A 194 44.64 1.37 -26.35
C THR A 194 43.45 1.89 -25.54
N SER A 195 42.22 1.84 -26.07
CA SER A 195 40.98 2.24 -25.39
C SER A 195 40.71 1.51 -24.08
N PHE A 196 41.27 0.30 -23.89
CA PHE A 196 41.12 -0.49 -22.67
C PHE A 196 42.41 -0.58 -21.85
N SER A 197 43.46 0.14 -22.25
CA SER A 197 44.71 0.17 -21.49
C SER A 197 44.53 0.96 -20.18
N PRO A 198 45.12 0.54 -19.05
CA PRO A 198 44.98 1.27 -17.79
C PRO A 198 45.38 2.75 -17.88
N GLY A 199 46.41 3.07 -18.67
CA GLY A 199 46.87 4.46 -18.87
C GLY A 199 45.81 5.35 -19.50
N THR A 200 45.12 4.86 -20.54
CA THR A 200 44.07 5.60 -21.26
C THR A 200 42.74 5.61 -20.52
N VAL A 201 42.41 4.55 -19.78
CA VAL A 201 41.15 4.50 -19.01
C VAL A 201 41.12 5.55 -17.90
N PHE A 202 42.26 5.79 -17.26
CA PHE A 202 42.38 6.75 -16.15
C PHE A 202 43.00 8.10 -16.58
N SER A 203 43.21 8.36 -17.87
CA SER A 203 43.68 9.66 -18.38
C SER A 203 42.56 10.70 -18.46
N GLY A 204 42.92 11.96 -18.70
CA GLY A 204 41.97 13.06 -18.81
C GLY A 204 41.09 13.18 -17.57
N SER A 205 39.78 13.29 -17.77
CA SER A 205 38.78 13.32 -16.70
C SER A 205 37.85 12.10 -16.74
N PRO A 206 38.24 10.97 -16.10
CA PRO A 206 37.41 9.76 -16.08
C PRO A 206 36.06 9.99 -15.39
N GLY A 207 35.93 11.02 -14.54
CA GLY A 207 34.65 11.46 -13.96
C GLY A 207 33.65 11.96 -14.97
N ILE A 208 34.11 12.76 -15.93
CA ILE A 208 33.27 13.29 -17.00
C ILE A 208 32.84 12.17 -17.95
N ALA A 209 33.77 11.27 -18.27
CA ALA A 209 33.48 10.06 -19.05
C ALA A 209 32.40 9.18 -18.39
N VAL A 210 32.57 8.84 -17.11
CA VAL A 210 31.59 8.01 -16.38
C VAL A 210 30.24 8.71 -16.26
N MET A 211 30.19 10.04 -16.13
CA MET A 211 28.92 10.77 -16.11
C MET A 211 28.13 10.57 -17.41
N PHE A 212 28.71 10.93 -18.56
CA PHE A 212 28.02 10.83 -19.85
C PHE A 212 27.68 9.38 -20.22
N ALA A 213 28.51 8.43 -19.76
CA ALA A 213 28.17 7.02 -19.83
C ALA A 213 26.90 6.71 -19.01
N PHE A 214 26.80 7.12 -17.74
CA PHE A 214 25.57 6.94 -16.93
C PHE A 214 24.35 7.63 -17.53
N THR A 215 24.50 8.86 -18.04
CA THR A 215 23.45 9.60 -18.73
C THR A 215 22.81 8.76 -19.84
N SER A 216 23.62 8.03 -20.59
CA SER A 216 23.16 7.20 -21.72
C SER A 216 22.30 6.00 -21.31
N PHE A 217 22.26 5.65 -20.02
CA PHE A 217 21.40 4.59 -19.45
C PHE A 217 20.23 5.13 -18.62
N VAL A 218 20.12 6.44 -18.48
CA VAL A 218 18.99 7.07 -17.79
C VAL A 218 17.70 6.70 -18.53
N GLY A 219 16.70 6.19 -17.80
CA GLY A 219 15.48 5.62 -18.37
C GLY A 219 15.24 4.15 -18.04
N LEU A 220 16.24 3.42 -17.55
CA LEU A 220 16.09 2.03 -17.05
C LEU A 220 14.96 1.88 -16.03
N GLU A 221 14.85 2.86 -15.14
CA GLU A 221 13.89 2.89 -14.06
C GLU A 221 12.43 3.05 -14.51
N THR A 222 12.21 3.55 -15.74
CA THR A 222 10.85 3.71 -16.29
C THR A 222 10.14 2.36 -16.43
N ALA A 223 10.87 1.25 -16.57
CA ALA A 223 10.29 -0.10 -16.68
C ALA A 223 9.32 -0.45 -15.54
N ALA A 224 9.60 -0.05 -14.30
CA ALA A 224 8.72 -0.35 -13.17
C ALA A 224 7.50 0.56 -13.08
N LEU A 225 7.54 1.77 -13.67
CA LEU A 225 6.40 2.69 -13.68
C LEU A 225 5.22 2.14 -14.49
N TYR A 226 5.47 1.18 -15.38
CA TYR A 226 4.46 0.52 -16.22
C TYR A 226 4.13 -0.91 -15.76
N GLY A 227 4.60 -1.33 -14.58
CA GLY A 227 4.41 -2.70 -14.10
C GLY A 227 2.95 -3.13 -13.93
N GLU A 228 2.05 -2.19 -13.59
CA GLU A 228 0.60 -2.46 -13.47
C GLU A 228 -0.08 -2.69 -14.83
N GLU A 229 0.49 -2.16 -15.91
CA GLU A 229 -0.08 -2.21 -17.27
C GLU A 229 0.40 -3.44 -18.05
N THR A 230 1.21 -4.31 -17.44
CA THR A 230 2.01 -5.35 -18.10
C THR A 230 1.41 -6.76 -18.00
N VAL A 231 1.56 -7.61 -19.03
CA VAL A 231 1.25 -9.06 -18.98
C VAL A 231 2.31 -9.77 -18.15
N GLU A 232 1.93 -10.60 -17.17
CA GLU A 232 2.88 -11.37 -16.32
C GLU A 232 4.08 -10.49 -15.88
N PRO A 233 3.86 -9.38 -15.14
CA PRO A 233 4.93 -8.42 -14.88
C PRO A 233 6.11 -9.03 -14.10
N GLU A 234 5.91 -10.17 -13.42
CA GLU A 234 6.94 -10.97 -12.75
C GLU A 234 8.00 -11.57 -13.69
N ARG A 235 7.67 -11.76 -14.97
CA ARG A 235 8.59 -12.26 -16.00
C ARG A 235 8.94 -11.16 -16.96
N THR A 236 7.94 -10.39 -17.36
CA THR A 236 8.03 -9.40 -18.41
C THR A 236 8.93 -8.22 -18.04
N VAL A 237 8.74 -7.64 -16.85
CA VAL A 237 9.55 -6.49 -16.39
C VAL A 237 11.02 -6.89 -16.20
N PRO A 238 11.37 -7.97 -15.47
CA PRO A 238 12.75 -8.45 -15.37
C PRO A 238 13.45 -8.71 -16.71
N ARG A 239 12.79 -9.43 -17.63
CA ARG A 239 13.37 -9.76 -18.94
C ARG A 239 13.67 -8.50 -19.75
N ALA A 240 12.74 -7.54 -19.75
CA ALA A 240 12.91 -6.28 -20.46
C ALA A 240 14.08 -5.46 -19.89
N ILE A 241 14.22 -5.38 -18.55
CA ILE A 241 15.32 -4.67 -17.88
C ILE A 241 16.68 -5.30 -18.25
N TYR A 242 16.84 -6.62 -18.12
CA TYR A 242 18.12 -7.26 -18.46
C TYR A 242 18.46 -7.11 -19.94
N ALA A 243 17.46 -7.32 -20.83
CA ALA A 243 17.66 -7.16 -22.26
C ALA A 243 18.04 -5.72 -22.61
N ALA A 244 17.40 -4.72 -22.00
CA ALA A 244 17.69 -3.31 -22.26
C ALA A 244 19.11 -2.92 -21.81
N VAL A 245 19.52 -3.26 -20.57
CA VAL A 245 20.87 -2.92 -20.08
C VAL A 245 21.95 -3.63 -20.88
N ALA A 246 21.78 -4.92 -21.18
CA ALA A 246 22.75 -5.67 -21.96
C ALA A 246 22.86 -5.17 -23.42
N CYS A 247 21.71 -4.89 -24.06
CA CYS A 247 21.68 -4.35 -25.41
C CYS A 247 22.34 -2.97 -25.49
N MET A 248 21.95 -2.03 -24.61
CA MET A 248 22.54 -0.69 -24.58
C MET A 248 24.02 -0.71 -24.22
N GLY A 249 24.44 -1.55 -23.27
CA GLY A 249 25.84 -1.68 -22.89
C GLY A 249 26.70 -2.22 -24.02
N LEU A 250 26.28 -3.30 -24.67
CA LEU A 250 26.99 -3.82 -25.84
C LEU A 250 27.06 -2.79 -26.96
N PHE A 251 25.92 -2.14 -27.25
CA PHE A 251 25.82 -1.13 -28.29
C PHE A 251 26.75 0.07 -28.04
N TYR A 252 26.65 0.74 -26.88
CA TYR A 252 27.46 1.92 -26.62
C TYR A 252 28.95 1.61 -26.52
N VAL A 253 29.34 0.48 -25.91
CA VAL A 253 30.75 0.07 -25.89
C VAL A 253 31.27 -0.12 -27.31
N LEU A 254 30.52 -0.84 -28.16
CA LEU A 254 30.93 -1.11 -29.53
C LEU A 254 31.00 0.15 -30.38
N SER A 255 29.90 0.91 -30.46
CA SER A 255 29.82 2.09 -31.34
C SER A 255 30.76 3.21 -30.90
N THR A 256 31.01 3.39 -29.59
CA THR A 256 32.02 4.37 -29.16
C THR A 256 33.44 3.90 -29.39
N TRP A 257 33.71 2.59 -29.32
CA TRP A 257 35.02 2.06 -29.68
C TRP A 257 35.32 2.27 -31.17
N ILE A 258 34.31 2.06 -32.02
CA ILE A 258 34.39 2.32 -33.45
C ILE A 258 34.53 3.82 -33.75
N LEU A 259 33.81 4.69 -33.02
CA LEU A 259 33.96 6.14 -33.14
C LEU A 259 35.39 6.61 -32.79
N VAL A 260 36.00 6.04 -31.74
CA VAL A 260 37.41 6.30 -31.41
C VAL A 260 38.32 5.85 -32.56
N GLY A 261 38.08 4.66 -33.13
CA GLY A 261 38.82 4.16 -34.29
C GLY A 261 38.61 4.97 -35.58
N SER A 262 37.44 5.61 -35.75
CA SER A 262 37.14 6.43 -36.92
C SER A 262 37.95 7.73 -36.95
N ILE A 263 38.25 8.28 -35.77
CA ILE A 263 39.06 9.50 -35.58
C ILE A 263 40.55 9.16 -35.62
N GLY A 264 40.95 8.04 -35.00
CA GLY A 264 42.33 7.60 -34.79
C GLY A 264 42.75 7.76 -33.33
N GLY A 265 43.16 6.66 -32.69
CA GLY A 265 43.38 6.60 -31.23
C GLY A 265 44.40 7.61 -30.68
N ASP A 266 45.44 7.92 -31.46
CA ASP A 266 46.52 8.84 -31.06
C ASP A 266 46.22 10.31 -31.39
N GLU A 267 45.20 10.59 -32.22
CA GLU A 267 44.84 11.93 -32.70
C GLU A 267 43.57 12.50 -32.02
N ILE A 268 43.02 11.77 -31.04
CA ILE A 268 41.73 12.09 -30.42
C ILE A 268 41.74 13.44 -29.69
N GLU A 269 42.77 13.74 -28.90
CA GLU A 269 42.81 15.00 -28.12
C GLU A 269 42.83 16.24 -29.03
N GLU A 270 43.52 16.16 -30.18
CA GLU A 270 43.61 17.27 -31.13
C GLU A 270 42.33 17.42 -31.95
N LYS A 271 41.76 16.30 -32.44
CA LYS A 271 40.62 16.34 -33.38
C LYS A 271 39.26 16.51 -32.71
N VAL A 272 39.13 16.20 -31.43
CA VAL A 272 37.82 16.27 -30.73
C VAL A 272 37.58 17.64 -30.10
N SER A 273 38.65 18.36 -29.73
CA SER A 273 38.56 19.62 -28.98
C SER A 273 37.63 20.64 -29.63
N GLY A 274 36.51 20.94 -28.95
CA GLY A 274 35.57 21.99 -29.35
C GLY A 274 34.62 21.63 -30.50
N GLN A 275 34.62 20.38 -30.99
CA GLN A 275 33.71 19.93 -32.05
C GLN A 275 32.33 19.51 -31.51
N SER A 276 31.34 20.40 -31.61
CA SER A 276 29.97 20.13 -31.14
C SER A 276 29.17 19.15 -32.04
N ALA A 277 29.63 18.91 -33.28
CA ALA A 277 28.97 18.04 -34.28
C ALA A 277 29.83 16.83 -34.70
N LEU A 278 30.85 16.48 -33.90
CA LEU A 278 31.85 15.44 -34.19
C LEU A 278 31.25 14.18 -34.83
N VAL A 279 30.21 13.60 -34.23
CA VAL A 279 29.61 12.35 -34.72
C VAL A 279 28.95 12.53 -36.09
N PHE A 280 28.30 13.66 -36.36
CA PHE A 280 27.73 13.94 -37.68
C PHE A 280 28.81 14.12 -38.73
N ASP A 281 29.92 14.76 -38.37
CA ASP A 281 31.06 14.96 -39.27
C ASP A 281 31.75 13.62 -39.59
N GLN A 282 31.89 12.73 -38.60
CA GLN A 282 32.36 11.36 -38.82
C GLN A 282 31.39 10.54 -39.69
N MET A 283 30.07 10.67 -39.47
CA MET A 283 29.07 10.03 -40.31
C MET A 283 29.14 10.49 -41.77
N ALA A 284 29.42 11.79 -42.00
CA ALA A 284 29.65 12.31 -43.34
C ALA A 284 30.95 11.77 -43.96
N ALA A 285 32.02 11.70 -43.17
CA ALA A 285 33.32 11.24 -43.63
C ALA A 285 33.31 9.79 -44.14
N TYR A 286 32.57 8.89 -43.48
CA TYR A 286 32.55 7.46 -43.82
C TYR A 286 31.30 7.03 -44.63
N GLY A 287 30.16 7.69 -44.45
CA GLY A 287 28.90 7.33 -45.10
C GLY A 287 28.32 8.37 -46.06
N GLY A 288 29.02 9.48 -46.26
CA GLY A 288 28.59 10.60 -47.09
C GLY A 288 27.43 11.41 -46.50
N GLU A 289 27.02 12.44 -47.23
CA GLU A 289 26.01 13.40 -46.77
C GLU A 289 24.63 12.75 -46.55
N ALA A 290 24.35 11.64 -47.24
CA ALA A 290 23.12 10.88 -47.06
C ALA A 290 23.02 10.25 -45.66
N LEU A 291 24.12 9.68 -45.14
CA LEU A 291 24.14 9.09 -43.80
C LEU A 291 24.00 10.17 -42.73
N ARG A 292 24.75 11.26 -42.88
CA ARG A 292 24.67 12.44 -42.00
C ARG A 292 23.26 13.03 -41.96
N SER A 293 22.64 13.27 -43.11
CA SER A 293 21.28 13.80 -43.20
C SER A 293 20.24 12.88 -42.56
N ALA A 294 20.36 11.56 -42.79
CA ALA A 294 19.49 10.58 -42.17
C ALA A 294 19.65 10.58 -40.63
N ALA A 295 20.89 10.63 -40.13
CA ALA A 295 21.18 10.71 -38.71
C ALA A 295 20.65 12.00 -38.08
N ALA A 296 20.79 13.14 -38.77
CA ALA A 296 20.29 14.44 -38.31
C ALA A 296 18.77 14.44 -38.09
N VAL A 297 17.99 13.95 -39.05
CA VAL A 297 16.53 13.85 -38.90
C VAL A 297 16.15 12.89 -37.78
N LEU A 298 16.79 11.71 -37.73
CA LEU A 298 16.51 10.71 -36.70
C LEU A 298 16.90 11.19 -35.30
N PHE A 299 17.94 12.03 -35.18
CA PHE A 299 18.38 12.61 -33.91
C PHE A 299 17.28 13.47 -33.28
N ILE A 300 16.62 14.34 -34.07
CA ILE A 300 15.53 15.20 -33.58
C ILE A 300 14.33 14.35 -33.12
N VAL A 301 13.98 13.32 -33.89
CA VAL A 301 12.90 12.40 -33.53
C VAL A 301 13.24 11.63 -32.25
N ALA A 302 14.48 11.15 -32.11
CA ALA A 302 14.95 10.44 -30.93
C ALA A 302 14.99 11.35 -29.69
N ALA A 303 15.44 12.60 -29.83
CA ALA A 303 15.47 13.57 -28.74
C ALA A 303 14.05 13.86 -28.21
N CYS A 304 13.09 14.09 -29.10
CA CYS A 304 11.66 14.24 -28.73
C CYS A 304 11.10 12.99 -28.05
N ALA A 305 11.52 11.80 -28.47
CA ALA A 305 11.12 10.54 -27.86
C ALA A 305 11.64 10.38 -26.43
N GLY A 306 12.93 10.64 -26.19
CA GLY A 306 13.52 10.65 -24.85
C GLY A 306 12.85 11.68 -23.94
N MET A 307 12.64 12.90 -24.47
CA MET A 307 11.96 13.96 -23.73
C MET A 307 10.54 13.57 -23.31
N LEU A 308 9.78 12.92 -24.19
CA LEU A 308 8.44 12.41 -23.87
C LEU A 308 8.47 11.34 -22.77
N ALA A 309 9.48 10.47 -22.76
CA ALA A 309 9.61 9.45 -21.73
C ALA A 309 9.88 10.06 -20.34
N PHE A 310 10.78 11.03 -20.23
CA PHE A 310 11.06 11.72 -18.95
C PHE A 310 9.90 12.58 -18.48
N HIS A 311 9.21 13.25 -19.41
CA HIS A 311 7.98 13.99 -19.13
C HIS A 311 6.89 13.09 -18.52
N ASN A 312 6.72 11.90 -19.08
CA ASN A 312 5.80 10.90 -18.57
C ASN A 312 6.24 10.33 -17.21
N ALA A 313 7.55 10.15 -16.99
CA ALA A 313 8.08 9.71 -15.70
C ALA A 313 7.78 10.72 -14.58
N ALA A 314 8.10 12.00 -14.78
CA ALA A 314 7.84 13.07 -13.81
C ALA A 314 6.34 13.22 -13.50
N SER A 315 5.49 13.20 -14.52
CA SER A 315 4.03 13.31 -14.34
C SER A 315 3.44 12.12 -13.57
N ARG A 316 3.99 10.91 -13.71
CA ARG A 316 3.61 9.73 -12.91
C ARG A 316 4.02 9.85 -11.45
N TYR A 317 5.20 10.40 -11.15
CA TYR A 317 5.58 10.65 -9.75
C TYR A 317 4.66 11.71 -9.10
N LEU A 318 4.33 12.79 -9.81
CA LEU A 318 3.36 13.78 -9.35
C LEU A 318 1.99 13.14 -9.07
N PHE A 319 1.54 12.26 -9.96
CA PHE A 319 0.29 11.52 -9.81
C PHE A 319 0.27 10.65 -8.55
N VAL A 320 1.32 9.86 -8.33
CA VAL A 320 1.41 8.97 -7.16
C VAL A 320 1.45 9.77 -5.86
N LEU A 321 2.20 10.87 -5.82
CA LEU A 321 2.23 11.75 -4.64
C LEU A 321 0.89 12.48 -4.42
N GLY A 322 0.17 12.85 -5.49
CA GLY A 322 -1.18 13.42 -5.40
C GLY A 322 -2.21 12.41 -4.89
N ARG A 323 -2.13 11.15 -5.35
CA ARG A 323 -2.98 10.03 -4.91
C ARG A 323 -2.80 9.73 -3.43
N ASP A 324 -1.56 9.64 -2.98
CA ASP A 324 -1.22 9.43 -1.56
C ASP A 324 -1.45 10.72 -0.72
N ARG A 325 -1.97 11.76 -1.37
CA ARG A 325 -2.25 13.10 -0.84
C ARG A 325 -1.03 13.74 -0.19
N ILE A 326 0.18 13.46 -0.63
CA ILE A 326 1.38 14.22 -0.23
C ILE A 326 1.39 15.58 -0.93
N LEU A 327 1.00 15.58 -2.20
CA LEU A 327 0.71 16.76 -3.01
C LEU A 327 -0.82 16.98 -3.11
N PRO A 328 -1.28 18.12 -3.66
CA PRO A 328 -2.72 18.37 -3.86
C PRO A 328 -3.44 17.20 -4.55
N ALA A 329 -4.60 16.82 -4.03
CA ALA A 329 -5.35 15.63 -4.49
C ALA A 329 -5.72 15.68 -5.97
N ALA A 330 -5.84 16.88 -6.55
CA ALA A 330 -6.10 17.07 -7.98
C ALA A 330 -5.01 16.43 -8.86
N LEU A 331 -3.73 16.46 -8.43
CA LEU A 331 -2.63 15.81 -9.16
C LEU A 331 -2.78 14.28 -9.20
N GLY A 332 -3.51 13.69 -8.25
CA GLY A 332 -3.80 12.25 -8.18
C GLY A 332 -4.95 11.79 -9.07
N GLN A 333 -5.46 12.62 -9.99
CA GLN A 333 -6.56 12.28 -10.89
C GLN A 333 -6.05 11.97 -12.31
N LEU A 334 -6.64 10.97 -12.95
CA LEU A 334 -6.40 10.65 -14.36
C LEU A 334 -7.45 11.30 -15.26
N HIS A 335 -7.07 11.67 -16.48
CA HIS A 335 -8.00 12.15 -17.49
C HIS A 335 -9.05 11.08 -17.84
N SER A 336 -10.33 11.43 -17.84
CA SER A 336 -11.46 10.52 -18.07
C SER A 336 -11.36 9.70 -19.37
N ARG A 337 -11.03 10.34 -20.49
CA ARG A 337 -10.88 9.70 -21.82
C ARG A 337 -9.50 9.09 -22.09
N HIS A 338 -8.41 9.79 -21.74
CA HIS A 338 -7.05 9.40 -22.13
C HIS A 338 -6.29 8.59 -21.07
N ARG A 339 -6.81 8.52 -19.83
CA ARG A 339 -6.17 7.87 -18.67
C ARG A 339 -4.74 8.35 -18.40
N SER A 340 -4.40 9.57 -18.82
CA SER A 340 -3.11 10.23 -18.57
C SER A 340 -3.18 11.13 -17.32
N PRO A 341 -2.07 11.34 -16.60
CA PRO A 341 -2.01 12.26 -15.46
C PRO A 341 -1.92 13.73 -15.94
N GLN A 342 -3.07 14.27 -16.36
CA GLN A 342 -3.14 15.56 -17.08
C GLN A 342 -2.51 16.73 -16.31
N LEU A 343 -2.83 16.87 -15.02
CA LEU A 343 -2.31 17.98 -14.21
C LEU A 343 -0.82 17.80 -13.92
N GLY A 344 -0.37 16.56 -13.72
CA GLY A 344 1.04 16.24 -13.63
C GLY A 344 1.80 16.63 -14.91
N SER A 345 1.25 16.29 -16.08
CA SER A 345 1.81 16.68 -17.38
C SER A 345 1.92 18.20 -17.53
N VAL A 346 0.87 18.95 -17.17
CA VAL A 346 0.87 20.42 -17.24
C VAL A 346 1.94 21.02 -16.33
N VAL A 347 2.08 20.53 -15.09
CA VAL A 347 3.10 21.02 -14.14
C VAL A 347 4.51 20.80 -14.70
N VAL A 348 4.80 19.63 -15.28
CA VAL A 348 6.10 19.34 -15.89
C VAL A 348 6.36 20.22 -17.13
N SER A 349 5.35 20.43 -17.97
CA SER A 349 5.45 21.31 -19.14
C SER A 349 5.79 22.74 -18.74
N ILE A 350 5.08 23.29 -17.75
CA ILE A 350 5.32 24.65 -17.25
C ILE A 350 6.71 24.73 -16.63
N GLY A 351 7.09 23.79 -15.77
CA GLY A 351 8.41 23.76 -15.15
C GLY A 351 9.54 23.75 -16.19
N SER A 352 9.40 22.92 -17.22
CA SER A 352 10.40 22.83 -18.29
C SER A 352 10.47 24.12 -19.13
N ALA A 353 9.32 24.70 -19.47
CA ALA A 353 9.24 25.96 -20.21
C ALA A 353 9.83 27.13 -19.42
N VAL A 354 9.66 27.17 -18.09
CA VAL A 354 10.27 28.18 -17.23
C VAL A 354 11.80 28.06 -17.25
N ILE A 355 12.35 26.85 -17.16
CA ILE A 355 13.81 26.63 -17.21
C ILE A 355 14.38 27.11 -18.55
N VAL A 356 13.75 26.73 -19.68
CA VAL A 356 14.17 27.19 -21.01
C VAL A 356 14.01 28.71 -21.12
N GLY A 357 12.91 29.28 -20.64
CA GLY A 357 12.68 30.73 -20.65
C GLY A 357 13.71 31.51 -19.86
N VAL A 358 14.13 31.02 -18.69
CA VAL A 358 15.22 31.62 -17.91
C VAL A 358 16.54 31.59 -18.69
N ALA A 359 16.84 30.47 -19.36
CA ALA A 359 18.05 30.36 -20.18
C ALA A 359 18.03 31.33 -21.37
N VAL A 360 16.88 31.52 -22.02
CA VAL A 360 16.70 32.52 -23.08
C VAL A 360 16.92 33.94 -22.53
N LEU A 361 16.31 34.27 -21.39
CA LEU A 361 16.42 35.61 -20.80
C LEU A 361 17.84 35.93 -20.30
N ALA A 362 18.60 34.90 -19.91
CA ALA A 362 19.98 35.03 -19.46
C ALA A 362 21.01 34.85 -20.59
N ASP A 363 20.57 34.73 -21.85
CA ASP A 363 21.42 34.54 -23.04
C ASP A 363 22.42 33.39 -22.90
N LEU A 364 21.97 32.27 -22.31
CA LEU A 364 22.81 31.10 -22.10
C LEU A 364 22.96 30.29 -23.38
N ASP A 365 24.16 29.73 -23.61
CA ASP A 365 24.37 28.78 -24.71
C ASP A 365 23.43 27.57 -24.54
N PRO A 366 22.60 27.26 -25.56
CA PRO A 366 21.55 26.25 -25.45
C PRO A 366 22.09 24.83 -25.30
N TYR A 367 23.33 24.57 -25.73
CA TYR A 367 23.94 23.25 -25.73
C TYR A 367 24.96 23.06 -24.60
N ARG A 368 26.01 23.89 -24.57
CA ARG A 368 27.14 23.82 -23.62
C ARG A 368 26.77 24.27 -22.21
N VAL A 369 25.75 25.11 -22.04
CA VAL A 369 25.31 25.57 -20.71
C VAL A 369 23.97 24.95 -20.34
N LEU A 370 22.91 25.20 -21.12
CA LEU A 370 21.57 24.71 -20.79
C LEU A 370 21.48 23.18 -20.89
N ALA A 371 21.77 22.58 -22.05
CA ALA A 371 21.62 21.15 -22.23
C ALA A 371 22.61 20.36 -21.35
N GLN A 372 23.91 20.67 -21.44
CA GLN A 372 24.95 20.02 -20.63
C GLN A 372 24.68 20.16 -19.12
N GLY A 373 24.35 21.38 -18.65
CA GLY A 373 24.11 21.61 -17.23
C GLY A 373 22.86 20.91 -16.71
N ALA A 374 21.77 20.94 -17.47
CA ALA A 374 20.55 20.24 -17.12
C ALA A 374 20.73 18.72 -17.13
N VAL A 375 21.43 18.16 -18.12
CA VAL A 375 21.74 16.73 -18.21
C VAL A 375 22.63 16.28 -17.07
N THR A 376 23.64 17.08 -16.71
CA THR A 376 24.53 16.82 -15.56
C THR A 376 23.74 16.76 -14.26
N LEU A 377 22.90 17.77 -14.02
CA LEU A 377 22.08 17.87 -12.81
C LEU A 377 21.03 16.75 -12.74
N ALA A 378 20.38 16.44 -13.86
CA ALA A 378 19.44 15.33 -13.97
C ALA A 378 20.10 13.98 -13.70
N THR A 379 21.28 13.73 -14.29
CA THR A 379 22.05 12.49 -14.11
C THR A 379 22.41 12.31 -12.65
N LEU A 380 22.89 13.35 -11.97
CA LEU A 380 23.17 13.32 -10.53
C LEU A 380 21.93 12.91 -9.71
N GLY A 381 20.77 13.52 -9.99
CA GLY A 381 19.53 13.20 -9.29
C GLY A 381 19.02 11.79 -9.55
N ILE A 382 19.10 11.32 -10.79
CA ILE A 382 18.57 10.00 -11.20
C ILE A 382 19.49 8.88 -10.72
N VAL A 383 20.82 9.04 -10.85
CA VAL A 383 21.79 8.08 -10.30
C VAL A 383 21.71 8.07 -8.78
N GLY A 384 21.55 9.24 -8.13
CA GLY A 384 21.30 9.31 -6.69
C GLY A 384 20.02 8.58 -6.27
N LEU A 385 18.93 8.75 -7.02
CA LEU A 385 17.68 8.02 -6.83
C LEU A 385 17.87 6.50 -6.98
N GLN A 386 18.58 6.06 -8.02
CA GLN A 386 18.91 4.64 -8.25
C GLN A 386 19.76 4.08 -7.10
N SER A 387 20.70 4.86 -6.56
CA SER A 387 21.49 4.49 -5.37
C SER A 387 20.62 4.26 -4.14
N VAL A 388 19.70 5.19 -3.83
CA VAL A 388 18.76 5.01 -2.69
C VAL A 388 17.86 3.79 -2.92
N ALA A 389 17.38 3.58 -4.14
CA ALA A 389 16.59 2.40 -4.49
C ALA A 389 17.40 1.10 -4.34
N ALA A 390 18.67 1.07 -4.75
CA ALA A 390 19.54 -0.09 -4.63
C ALA A 390 19.75 -0.48 -3.16
N VAL A 391 20.03 0.51 -2.30
CA VAL A 391 20.14 0.31 -0.85
C VAL A 391 18.81 -0.19 -0.26
N ALA A 392 17.68 0.38 -0.69
CA ALA A 392 16.37 -0.05 -0.25
C ALA A 392 16.04 -1.50 -0.62
N ILE A 393 16.43 -1.93 -1.83
CA ILE A 393 16.25 -3.32 -2.29
C ILE A 393 17.05 -4.28 -1.40
N VAL A 394 18.31 -3.98 -1.11
CA VAL A 394 19.15 -4.81 -0.22
C VAL A 394 18.54 -4.87 1.19
N ALA A 395 18.11 -3.73 1.74
CA ALA A 395 17.46 -3.66 3.04
C ALA A 395 16.16 -4.47 3.10
N PHE A 396 15.34 -4.42 2.04
CA PHE A 396 14.10 -5.18 1.91
C PHE A 396 14.35 -6.69 2.01
N PHE A 397 15.30 -7.21 1.23
CA PHE A 397 15.60 -8.65 1.23
C PHE A 397 16.29 -9.11 2.51
N ARG A 398 17.20 -8.31 3.08
CA ARG A 398 17.89 -8.62 4.35
C ARG A 398 16.91 -8.78 5.50
N ARG A 399 15.91 -7.90 5.61
CA ARG A 399 14.91 -7.95 6.69
C ARG A 399 13.99 -9.16 6.61
N ARG A 400 13.70 -9.66 5.41
CA ARG A 400 12.77 -10.78 5.19
C ARG A 400 13.45 -12.16 5.16
N GLY A 401 14.76 -12.24 4.93
CA GLY A 401 15.48 -13.51 4.89
C GLY A 401 15.07 -14.46 3.75
N GLN A 402 14.49 -13.93 2.67
CA GLN A 402 13.88 -14.72 1.59
C GLN A 402 14.67 -14.62 0.27
N GLY A 403 14.81 -15.76 -0.43
CA GLY A 403 15.42 -15.85 -1.78
C GLY A 403 16.89 -16.29 -1.79
N ARG A 404 17.45 -16.52 -2.99
CA ARG A 404 18.86 -16.94 -3.15
C ARG A 404 19.81 -15.77 -2.86
N TYR A 405 20.72 -15.94 -1.90
CA TYR A 405 21.70 -14.93 -1.45
C TYR A 405 22.37 -14.13 -2.59
N TRP A 406 22.82 -14.82 -3.65
CA TRP A 406 23.43 -14.19 -4.82
C TRP A 406 22.54 -13.16 -5.53
N LYS A 407 21.24 -13.44 -5.65
CA LYS A 407 20.28 -12.61 -6.39
C LYS A 407 19.59 -11.55 -5.52
N THR A 408 19.66 -11.67 -4.19
CA THR A 408 18.92 -10.80 -3.26
C THR A 408 19.83 -9.92 -2.40
N LEU A 409 21.10 -10.30 -2.21
CA LEU A 409 22.03 -9.56 -1.35
C LEU A 409 23.36 -9.23 -2.04
N ILE A 410 24.03 -10.20 -2.68
CA ILE A 410 25.40 -9.98 -3.21
C ILE A 410 25.38 -9.09 -4.45
N LEU A 411 24.77 -9.53 -5.55
CA LEU A 411 24.73 -8.73 -6.80
C LEU A 411 24.01 -7.39 -6.61
N PRO A 412 22.86 -7.31 -5.91
CA PRO A 412 22.25 -6.02 -5.60
C PRO A 412 23.14 -5.14 -4.70
N GLY A 413 23.91 -5.74 -3.78
CA GLY A 413 24.86 -5.03 -2.93
C GLY A 413 26.02 -4.43 -3.72
N VAL A 414 26.59 -5.20 -4.66
CA VAL A 414 27.62 -4.69 -5.60
C VAL A 414 27.06 -3.54 -6.44
N GLY A 415 25.85 -3.68 -6.97
CA GLY A 415 25.16 -2.60 -7.68
C GLY A 415 24.94 -1.35 -6.81
N ALA A 416 24.54 -1.53 -5.54
CA ALA A 416 24.37 -0.42 -4.60
C ALA A 416 25.67 0.30 -4.27
N VAL A 417 26.78 -0.43 -4.07
CA VAL A 417 28.11 0.15 -3.86
C VAL A 417 28.58 0.89 -5.11
N GLY A 418 28.40 0.31 -6.30
CA GLY A 418 28.76 0.95 -7.57
C GLY A 418 27.98 2.24 -7.83
N LEU A 419 26.66 2.23 -7.64
CA LEU A 419 25.81 3.42 -7.82
C LEU A 419 26.10 4.50 -6.77
N LEU A 420 26.32 4.12 -5.51
CA LEU A 420 26.70 5.06 -4.46
C LEU A 420 28.07 5.69 -4.74
N GLY A 421 29.04 4.87 -5.15
CA GLY A 421 30.36 5.32 -5.60
C GLY A 421 30.25 6.30 -6.77
N ALA A 422 29.44 5.97 -7.78
CA ALA A 422 29.18 6.86 -8.91
C ALA A 422 28.53 8.19 -8.46
N THR A 423 27.54 8.15 -7.57
CA THR A 423 26.89 9.36 -7.05
C THR A 423 27.89 10.26 -6.32
N ILE A 424 28.73 9.69 -5.46
CA ILE A 424 29.80 10.43 -4.76
C ILE A 424 30.80 11.00 -5.77
N PHE A 425 31.22 10.20 -6.74
CA PHE A 425 32.18 10.62 -7.75
C PHE A 425 31.66 11.76 -8.61
N LEU A 426 30.37 11.74 -8.99
CA LEU A 426 29.70 12.84 -9.68
C LEU A 426 29.64 14.11 -8.83
N LEU A 427 29.36 13.99 -7.53
CA LEU A 427 29.35 15.14 -6.61
C LEU A 427 30.72 15.78 -6.49
N LEU A 428 31.78 14.98 -6.36
CA LEU A 428 33.15 15.46 -6.23
C LEU A 428 33.64 16.19 -7.48
N ASN A 429 33.16 15.79 -8.66
CA ASN A 429 33.56 16.39 -9.94
C ASN A 429 32.52 17.37 -10.51
N PHE A 430 31.45 17.69 -9.76
CA PHE A 430 30.29 18.45 -10.25
C PHE A 430 30.64 19.84 -10.80
N THR A 431 31.55 20.56 -10.13
CA THR A 431 31.97 21.90 -10.57
C THR A 431 32.71 21.87 -11.91
N GLY A 432 33.54 20.83 -12.13
CA GLY A 432 34.22 20.62 -13.41
C GLY A 432 33.24 20.29 -14.53
N LEU A 433 32.24 19.45 -14.24
CA LEU A 433 31.18 19.06 -15.18
C LEU A 433 30.34 20.24 -15.68
N MET A 434 30.18 21.27 -14.84
CA MET A 434 29.41 22.47 -15.14
C MET A 434 30.27 23.60 -15.76
N GLY A 435 31.52 23.33 -16.15
CA GLY A 435 32.40 24.30 -16.79
C GLY A 435 33.11 25.26 -15.83
N GLY A 436 33.14 24.96 -14.53
CA GLY A 436 33.89 25.71 -13.52
C GLY A 436 33.09 26.12 -12.29
N PRO A 437 33.78 26.64 -11.25
CA PRO A 437 33.13 27.04 -10.00
C PRO A 437 32.37 28.37 -10.16
N SER A 438 31.09 28.37 -9.79
CA SER A 438 30.30 29.57 -9.53
C SER A 438 29.43 29.37 -8.30
N ALA A 439 28.91 30.46 -7.71
CA ALA A 439 28.04 30.37 -6.54
C ALA A 439 26.79 29.50 -6.82
N ILE A 440 26.21 29.64 -8.02
CA ILE A 440 25.04 28.86 -8.45
C ILE A 440 25.42 27.38 -8.65
N VAL A 441 26.50 27.11 -9.40
CA VAL A 441 26.96 25.75 -9.67
C VAL A 441 27.28 25.00 -8.37
N THR A 442 27.92 25.66 -7.42
CA THR A 442 28.26 25.05 -6.12
C THR A 442 27.02 24.78 -5.26
N ALA A 443 25.94 25.56 -5.44
CA ALA A 443 24.69 25.41 -4.69
C ALA A 443 23.74 24.34 -5.26
N LEU A 444 23.83 24.00 -6.55
CA LEU A 444 22.90 23.07 -7.21
C LEU A 444 22.84 21.66 -6.60
N PRO A 445 23.96 21.00 -6.23
CA PRO A 445 23.90 19.72 -5.55
C PRO A 445 23.20 19.81 -4.18
N TRP A 446 23.41 20.90 -3.45
CA TRP A 446 22.76 21.14 -2.16
C TRP A 446 21.26 21.36 -2.31
N PHE A 447 20.80 21.93 -3.42
CA PHE A 447 19.37 22.02 -3.73
C PHE A 447 18.73 20.62 -3.81
N PHE A 448 19.41 19.64 -4.42
CA PHE A 448 18.90 18.26 -4.52
C PHE A 448 18.85 17.58 -3.14
N VAL A 449 19.86 17.82 -2.31
CA VAL A 449 19.87 17.39 -0.90
C VAL A 449 18.72 18.03 -0.13
N ALA A 450 18.46 19.32 -0.31
CA ALA A 450 17.37 20.04 0.33
C ALA A 450 15.99 19.52 -0.09
N VAL A 451 15.78 19.20 -1.37
CA VAL A 451 14.54 18.59 -1.87
C VAL A 451 14.31 17.22 -1.22
N MET A 452 15.35 16.38 -1.17
CA MET A 452 15.30 15.07 -0.51
C MET A 452 14.96 15.23 0.99
N ALA A 453 15.65 16.13 1.69
CA ALA A 453 15.44 16.39 3.12
C ALA A 453 14.03 16.92 3.38
N GLY A 454 13.53 17.85 2.57
CA GLY A 454 12.18 18.39 2.67
C GLY A 454 11.10 17.31 2.52
N GLY A 455 11.28 16.36 1.60
CA GLY A 455 10.38 15.21 1.47
C GLY A 455 10.43 14.26 2.67
N VAL A 456 11.63 14.00 3.22
CA VAL A 456 11.79 13.22 4.46
C VAL A 456 11.08 13.91 5.63
N VAL A 457 11.31 15.20 5.83
CA VAL A 457 10.65 16.01 6.87
C VAL A 457 9.15 15.97 6.69
N THR A 458 8.65 16.13 5.47
CA THR A 458 7.21 16.03 5.16
C THR A 458 6.64 14.67 5.57
N GLY A 459 7.34 13.57 5.27
CA GLY A 459 6.95 12.23 5.70
C GLY A 459 6.94 12.05 7.21
N LEU A 460 7.90 12.63 7.92
CA LEU A 460 7.97 12.61 9.39
C LEU A 460 6.85 13.45 10.02
N VAL A 461 6.55 14.63 9.47
CA VAL A 461 5.43 15.48 9.92
C VAL A 461 4.09 14.77 9.70
N ILE A 462 3.89 14.12 8.56
CA ILE A 462 2.66 13.34 8.30
C ILE A 462 2.56 12.16 9.27
N ARG A 463 3.68 11.47 9.57
CA ARG A 463 3.73 10.40 10.58
C ARG A 463 3.29 10.90 11.96
N ALA A 464 3.76 12.07 12.37
CA ALA A 464 3.45 12.64 13.69
C ALA A 464 2.02 13.20 13.78
N ARG A 465 1.55 13.91 12.74
CA ARG A 465 0.27 14.63 12.79
C ARG A 465 -0.92 13.83 12.25
N ARG A 466 -0.70 12.87 11.35
CA ARG A 466 -1.77 12.12 10.64
C ARG A 466 -1.39 10.64 10.42
N PRO A 467 -1.27 9.84 11.50
CA PRO A 467 -0.80 8.45 11.42
C PRO A 467 -1.66 7.56 10.52
N ALA A 468 -2.99 7.75 10.48
CA ALA A 468 -3.89 7.01 9.59
C ALA A 468 -3.68 7.33 8.09
N ARG A 469 -3.20 8.54 7.77
CA ARG A 469 -2.80 8.90 6.39
C ARG A 469 -1.42 8.33 6.09
N TYR A 470 -0.50 8.42 7.05
CA TYR A 470 0.85 7.85 6.93
C TYR A 470 0.82 6.34 6.67
N ALA A 471 -0.09 5.60 7.30
CA ALA A 471 -0.25 4.16 7.07
C ALA A 471 -0.57 3.82 5.60
N ARG A 472 -1.41 4.65 4.96
CA ARG A 472 -1.86 4.52 3.56
C ARG A 472 -0.85 5.01 2.52
N ILE A 473 0.21 5.73 2.93
CA ILE A 473 1.28 6.19 2.03
C ILE A 473 2.04 4.98 1.48
N ALA A 474 2.26 4.97 0.17
CA ALA A 474 2.91 3.91 -0.58
C ALA A 474 2.28 2.53 -0.36
N GLU A 475 0.97 2.49 -0.06
CA GLU A 475 0.23 1.24 0.05
C GLU A 475 0.27 0.52 -1.31
N SER A 476 0.85 -0.68 -1.29
CA SER A 476 1.02 -1.53 -2.47
C SER A 476 0.51 -2.92 -2.16
N ARG A 477 -0.11 -3.56 -3.16
CA ARG A 477 -0.41 -4.99 -3.03
C ARG A 477 0.91 -5.74 -3.10
N MET A 478 1.30 -6.39 -2.00
CA MET A 478 2.28 -7.48 -2.07
C MET A 478 1.67 -8.54 -2.98
N ARG A 479 2.44 -9.04 -3.94
CA ARG A 479 1.93 -10.18 -4.70
C ARG A 479 1.79 -11.36 -3.75
N PRO A 480 0.62 -12.02 -3.71
CA PRO A 480 0.55 -13.40 -3.29
C PRO A 480 1.71 -14.14 -3.93
N GLN A 481 2.55 -14.79 -3.13
CA GLN A 481 3.55 -15.67 -3.71
C GLN A 481 2.74 -16.68 -4.54
N ALA A 482 2.96 -16.73 -5.85
CA ALA A 482 2.46 -17.85 -6.63
C ALA A 482 3.00 -19.08 -5.90
N ARG A 483 2.09 -19.88 -5.35
CA ARG A 483 2.34 -21.06 -4.54
C ARG A 483 3.50 -21.79 -5.23
N GLU A 484 4.73 -21.63 -4.75
CA GLU A 484 5.65 -22.74 -4.82
C GLU A 484 4.84 -23.75 -4.03
N VAL A 485 4.28 -24.74 -4.72
CA VAL A 485 3.53 -25.80 -4.08
C VAL A 485 4.56 -26.53 -3.24
N ARG A 486 4.91 -25.94 -2.07
CA ARG A 486 5.23 -26.69 -0.88
C ARG A 486 4.00 -27.58 -0.80
N ARG A 487 4.18 -28.85 -1.16
CA ARG A 487 3.16 -29.86 -0.91
C ARG A 487 2.70 -29.60 0.53
N PRO A 488 1.39 -29.44 0.77
CA PRO A 488 0.92 -29.26 2.13
C PRO A 488 1.60 -30.33 2.98
N PRO A 489 2.17 -29.96 4.14
CA PRO A 489 2.89 -30.91 4.94
C PRO A 489 1.97 -32.11 5.20
N GLN A 490 2.56 -33.30 5.31
CA GLN A 490 1.79 -34.42 5.81
C GLN A 490 1.43 -34.08 7.26
N TRP A 491 0.16 -33.77 7.51
CA TRP A 491 -0.31 -33.37 8.81
C TRP A 491 -0.25 -34.55 9.77
N THR A 492 0.62 -34.45 10.77
CA THR A 492 0.78 -35.44 11.85
C THR A 492 0.09 -35.01 13.14
N ARG A 493 -0.17 -33.71 13.29
CA ARG A 493 -0.73 -33.11 14.49
C ARG A 493 -2.23 -32.90 14.40
N ARG A 494 -2.93 -33.21 15.50
CA ARG A 494 -4.38 -32.98 15.66
C ARG A 494 -4.65 -31.81 16.59
N TYR A 495 -5.63 -30.99 16.26
CA TYR A 495 -6.03 -29.80 17.02
C TYR A 495 -7.43 -29.93 17.62
N CYS A 496 -7.68 -29.23 18.72
CA CYS A 496 -9.03 -29.06 19.28
C CYS A 496 -9.53 -27.65 18.94
N LEU A 497 -10.68 -27.55 18.28
CA LEU A 497 -11.39 -26.29 18.04
C LEU A 497 -12.57 -26.19 19.02
N ILE A 498 -12.66 -25.08 19.73
CA ILE A 498 -13.69 -24.83 20.75
C ILE A 498 -14.62 -23.72 20.29
N GLY A 499 -15.92 -24.02 20.17
CA GLY A 499 -16.97 -23.07 19.81
C GLY A 499 -17.28 -23.07 18.31
N ALA A 500 -18.57 -23.06 17.97
CA ALA A 500 -19.11 -23.05 16.61
C ALA A 500 -19.92 -21.77 16.29
N GLY A 501 -19.50 -20.65 16.88
CA GLY A 501 -19.88 -19.31 16.44
C GLY A 501 -19.13 -18.86 15.17
N PRO A 502 -19.35 -17.62 14.70
CA PRO A 502 -18.75 -17.12 13.46
C PRO A 502 -17.21 -17.24 13.38
N ALA A 503 -16.50 -17.00 14.48
CA ALA A 503 -15.05 -17.17 14.54
C ALA A 503 -14.61 -18.64 14.43
N GLY A 504 -15.35 -19.56 15.06
CA GLY A 504 -15.13 -21.00 14.96
C GLY A 504 -15.41 -21.52 13.55
N LEU A 505 -16.47 -21.03 12.90
CA LEU A 505 -16.81 -21.36 11.52
C LEU A 505 -15.71 -20.94 10.54
N ALA A 506 -15.20 -19.71 10.65
CA ALA A 506 -14.07 -19.24 9.83
C ALA A 506 -12.83 -20.14 10.00
N MET A 507 -12.52 -20.52 11.24
CA MET A 507 -11.40 -21.43 11.51
C MET A 507 -11.63 -22.84 10.97
N ALA A 508 -12.79 -23.43 11.24
CA ALA A 508 -13.14 -24.78 10.80
C ALA A 508 -13.11 -24.92 9.28
N ARG A 509 -13.57 -23.89 8.56
CA ARG A 509 -13.45 -23.80 7.11
C ARG A 509 -11.98 -23.88 6.69
N ARG A 510 -11.12 -23.03 7.24
CA ARG A 510 -9.69 -23.00 6.89
C ARG A 510 -8.96 -24.30 7.23
N LEU A 511 -9.22 -24.89 8.40
CA LEU A 511 -8.68 -26.20 8.78
C LEU A 511 -9.10 -27.28 7.77
N THR A 512 -10.37 -27.25 7.34
CA THR A 512 -10.92 -28.20 6.36
C THR A 512 -10.30 -28.01 4.97
N GLU A 513 -10.19 -26.76 4.50
CA GLU A 513 -9.57 -26.42 3.20
C GLU A 513 -8.10 -26.87 3.12
N GLU A 514 -7.35 -26.75 4.22
CA GLU A 514 -5.93 -27.17 4.31
C GLU A 514 -5.75 -28.66 4.64
N GLY A 515 -6.82 -29.37 5.01
CA GLY A 515 -6.78 -30.78 5.39
C GLY A 515 -6.10 -31.05 6.74
N ILE A 516 -6.06 -30.05 7.64
CA ILE A 516 -5.48 -30.19 8.98
C ILE A 516 -6.43 -31.03 9.85
N PRO A 517 -5.96 -32.10 10.54
CA PRO A 517 -6.79 -32.89 11.43
C PRO A 517 -7.23 -32.11 12.67
N PHE A 518 -8.54 -32.07 12.95
CA PHE A 518 -9.07 -31.46 14.16
C PHE A 518 -10.34 -32.15 14.66
N ASP A 519 -10.59 -32.03 15.97
CA ASP A 519 -11.88 -32.29 16.59
C ASP A 519 -12.50 -30.94 16.97
N TRP A 520 -13.81 -30.80 16.81
CA TRP A 520 -14.51 -29.53 17.01
C TRP A 520 -15.70 -29.72 17.94
N PHE A 521 -15.72 -28.96 19.02
CA PHE A 521 -16.73 -29.09 20.07
C PHE A 521 -17.53 -27.80 20.23
N GLU A 522 -18.85 -27.95 20.32
CA GLU A 522 -19.81 -26.88 20.64
C GLU A 522 -20.66 -27.31 21.83
N SER A 523 -20.76 -26.42 22.81
CA SER A 523 -21.59 -26.60 24.00
C SER A 523 -23.09 -26.65 23.71
N HIS A 524 -23.54 -25.92 22.69
CA HIS A 524 -24.93 -25.85 22.28
C HIS A 524 -25.29 -26.99 21.31
N HIS A 525 -26.59 -27.16 21.05
CA HIS A 525 -27.11 -28.16 20.11
C HIS A 525 -27.03 -27.73 18.63
N GLU A 526 -26.60 -26.49 18.35
CA GLU A 526 -26.58 -25.88 17.02
C GLU A 526 -25.41 -24.90 16.83
N ILE A 527 -25.05 -24.64 15.57
CA ILE A 527 -24.11 -23.58 15.16
C ILE A 527 -24.72 -22.18 15.29
N GLY A 528 -23.85 -21.16 15.28
CA GLY A 528 -24.24 -19.75 15.16
C GLY A 528 -23.78 -18.87 16.33
N GLY A 529 -23.46 -19.47 17.47
CA GLY A 529 -22.95 -18.77 18.65
C GLY A 529 -23.95 -17.74 19.19
N ILE A 530 -23.55 -16.47 19.25
CA ILE A 530 -24.40 -15.37 19.79
C ILE A 530 -25.67 -15.11 18.96
N TRP A 531 -25.74 -15.60 17.73
CA TRP A 531 -26.91 -15.44 16.86
C TRP A 531 -27.95 -16.53 17.06
N ASN A 532 -27.80 -17.36 18.09
CA ASN A 532 -28.82 -18.27 18.58
C ASN A 532 -29.44 -17.69 19.86
N SER A 533 -30.73 -17.37 19.82
CA SER A 533 -31.46 -16.76 20.96
C SER A 533 -31.70 -17.75 22.10
N GLU A 534 -31.79 -19.06 21.82
CA GLU A 534 -32.02 -20.10 22.83
C GLU A 534 -30.78 -20.39 23.67
N ARG A 535 -29.61 -19.95 23.21
CA ARG A 535 -28.35 -20.14 23.91
C ARG A 535 -28.35 -19.37 25.23
N PHE A 536 -27.95 -20.04 26.30
CA PHE A 536 -27.73 -19.37 27.59
C PHE A 536 -26.78 -18.17 27.46
N GLY A 537 -27.20 -17.02 28.01
CA GLY A 537 -26.44 -15.78 27.99
C GLY A 537 -26.34 -15.12 26.61
N SER A 538 -27.16 -15.54 25.64
CA SER A 538 -27.22 -14.88 24.34
C SER A 538 -27.60 -13.40 24.47
N PRO A 539 -26.91 -12.48 23.76
CA PRO A 539 -27.20 -11.06 23.85
C PRO A 539 -28.34 -10.60 22.93
N VAL A 540 -28.89 -11.50 22.10
CA VAL A 540 -29.95 -11.15 21.13
C VAL A 540 -31.34 -11.21 21.78
N TYR A 541 -32.18 -10.24 21.43
CA TYR A 541 -33.59 -10.10 21.80
C TYR A 541 -34.44 -9.97 20.52
N ASP A 542 -35.76 -10.08 20.61
CA ASP A 542 -36.67 -10.16 19.45
C ASP A 542 -36.48 -9.00 18.46
N GLY A 543 -36.33 -7.77 18.97
CA GLY A 543 -36.08 -6.56 18.19
C GLY A 543 -34.64 -6.34 17.72
N CYS A 544 -33.70 -7.24 18.04
CA CYS A 544 -32.28 -7.04 17.76
C CYS A 544 -31.99 -7.01 16.26
N VAL A 545 -31.18 -6.04 15.84
CA VAL A 545 -30.66 -5.90 14.47
C VAL A 545 -29.14 -5.75 14.49
N ALA A 546 -28.50 -6.06 13.37
CA ALA A 546 -27.07 -5.84 13.22
C ALA A 546 -26.74 -4.34 13.34
N ILE A 547 -25.62 -4.03 14.01
CA ILE A 547 -25.11 -2.66 14.15
C ILE A 547 -24.22 -2.23 12.97
N SER A 548 -23.85 -3.18 12.11
CA SER A 548 -23.07 -2.98 10.90
C SER A 548 -23.88 -3.46 9.69
N SER A 549 -23.68 -2.82 8.54
CA SER A 549 -24.48 -3.07 7.37
C SER A 549 -24.10 -4.37 6.66
N LYS A 550 -24.99 -4.89 5.81
CA LYS A 550 -24.76 -6.08 4.99
C LYS A 550 -23.53 -5.96 4.08
N LEU A 551 -23.14 -4.73 3.74
CA LEU A 551 -22.00 -4.44 2.85
C LEU A 551 -20.65 -4.64 3.54
N THR A 552 -20.60 -4.51 4.87
CA THR A 552 -19.38 -4.66 5.67
C THR A 552 -19.36 -5.99 6.43
N SER A 553 -20.54 -6.56 6.72
CA SER A 553 -20.71 -7.64 7.71
C SER A 553 -20.54 -9.07 7.20
N GLY A 554 -20.46 -9.29 5.88
CA GLY A 554 -20.26 -10.64 5.33
C GLY A 554 -18.83 -11.17 5.55
N PHE A 555 -18.67 -12.50 5.65
CA PHE A 555 -17.39 -13.17 5.47
C PHE A 555 -16.77 -12.80 4.11
N ALA A 556 -15.43 -12.77 4.03
CA ALA A 556 -14.72 -12.10 2.94
C ALA A 556 -15.09 -12.63 1.53
N ASP A 557 -15.33 -13.94 1.41
CA ASP A 557 -15.68 -14.62 0.16
C ASP A 557 -17.16 -15.08 0.11
N PHE A 558 -17.99 -14.63 1.05
CA PHE A 558 -19.39 -15.03 1.15
C PHE A 558 -20.24 -13.81 1.57
N PRO A 559 -20.48 -12.85 0.67
CA PRO A 559 -21.23 -11.64 1.02
C PRO A 559 -22.65 -11.96 1.49
N MET A 560 -23.22 -11.10 2.33
CA MET A 560 -24.64 -11.24 2.72
C MET A 560 -25.55 -11.10 1.49
N PRO A 561 -26.72 -11.78 1.46
CA PRO A 561 -27.65 -11.72 0.34
C PRO A 561 -28.07 -10.30 -0.03
N SER A 562 -28.13 -10.01 -1.34
CA SER A 562 -28.49 -8.68 -1.84
C SER A 562 -29.88 -8.23 -1.39
N GLY A 563 -30.82 -9.16 -1.23
CA GLY A 563 -32.19 -8.93 -0.77
C GLY A 563 -32.35 -8.65 0.73
N TYR A 564 -31.30 -8.79 1.54
CA TYR A 564 -31.35 -8.37 2.94
C TYR A 564 -31.46 -6.84 3.04
N PRO A 565 -32.09 -6.29 4.09
CA PRO A 565 -32.03 -4.86 4.36
C PRO A 565 -30.60 -4.45 4.70
N ASP A 566 -30.32 -3.14 4.68
CA ASP A 566 -28.97 -2.63 4.97
C ASP A 566 -28.44 -3.09 6.32
N TYR A 567 -29.29 -3.11 7.35
CA TYR A 567 -28.98 -3.63 8.68
C TYR A 567 -29.89 -4.83 8.96
N PRO A 568 -29.41 -6.07 8.72
CA PRO A 568 -30.22 -7.28 8.87
C PRO A 568 -30.71 -7.50 10.30
N SER A 569 -31.88 -8.10 10.45
CA SER A 569 -32.38 -8.57 11.74
C SER A 569 -31.56 -9.76 12.25
N TRP A 570 -31.56 -10.00 13.56
CA TRP A 570 -30.81 -11.13 14.12
C TRP A 570 -31.18 -12.50 13.49
N PRO A 571 -32.46 -12.81 13.11
CA PRO A 571 -32.77 -14.06 12.43
C PRO A 571 -32.13 -14.12 11.04
N GLN A 572 -32.07 -13.00 10.32
CA GLN A 572 -31.39 -12.92 9.01
C GLN A 572 -29.88 -13.16 9.17
N VAL A 573 -29.24 -12.59 10.20
CA VAL A 573 -27.82 -12.86 10.48
C VAL A 573 -27.60 -14.32 10.84
N ARG A 574 -28.46 -14.92 11.67
CA ARG A 574 -28.43 -16.36 12.00
C ARG A 574 -28.53 -17.22 10.74
N ASP A 575 -29.50 -16.94 9.89
CA ASP A 575 -29.76 -17.70 8.66
C ASP A 575 -28.58 -17.57 7.68
N TYR A 576 -27.97 -16.38 7.59
CA TYR A 576 -26.73 -16.19 6.84
C TYR A 576 -25.56 -17.01 7.40
N VAL A 577 -25.38 -17.05 8.73
CA VAL A 577 -24.31 -17.86 9.37
C VAL A 577 -24.54 -19.36 9.13
N ARG A 578 -25.79 -19.82 9.17
CA ARG A 578 -26.16 -21.20 8.81
C ARG A 578 -25.88 -21.49 7.33
N ALA A 579 -26.29 -20.59 6.43
CA ALA A 579 -26.01 -20.71 5.00
C ALA A 579 -24.51 -20.77 4.70
N TYR A 580 -23.68 -20.01 5.43
CA TYR A 580 -22.22 -20.13 5.34
C TYR A 580 -21.74 -21.51 5.76
N ALA A 581 -22.21 -22.03 6.90
CA ALA A 581 -21.82 -23.35 7.38
C ALA A 581 -22.22 -24.47 6.40
N ASP A 582 -23.40 -24.38 5.79
CA ASP A 582 -23.89 -25.35 4.81
C ASP A 582 -23.11 -25.25 3.50
N ALA A 583 -22.83 -24.04 3.00
CA ALA A 583 -22.06 -23.82 1.78
C ALA A 583 -20.65 -24.42 1.84
N PHE A 584 -20.07 -24.52 3.03
CA PHE A 584 -18.75 -25.10 3.27
C PHE A 584 -18.79 -26.48 3.97
N ASP A 585 -19.97 -27.10 4.09
CA ASP A 585 -20.17 -28.44 4.67
C ASP A 585 -19.51 -28.59 6.06
N LEU A 586 -19.74 -27.60 6.92
CA LEU A 586 -19.13 -27.49 8.25
C LEU A 586 -20.00 -28.11 9.34
N THR A 587 -21.32 -28.03 9.23
CA THR A 587 -22.28 -28.42 10.29
C THR A 587 -22.06 -29.85 10.76
N ARG A 588 -21.85 -30.80 9.84
CA ARG A 588 -21.63 -32.23 10.17
C ARG A 588 -20.29 -32.54 10.84
N ARG A 589 -19.38 -31.57 10.92
CA ARG A 589 -18.03 -31.74 11.52
C ARG A 589 -17.99 -31.33 12.99
N VAL A 590 -19.02 -30.63 13.47
CA VAL A 590 -19.12 -30.20 14.86
C VAL A 590 -19.68 -31.34 15.72
N THR A 591 -19.10 -31.53 16.90
CA THR A 591 -19.69 -32.34 17.96
C THR A 591 -20.45 -31.42 18.91
N PHE A 592 -21.77 -31.40 18.77
CA PHE A 592 -22.69 -30.57 19.57
C PHE A 592 -22.91 -31.12 20.98
N ASN A 593 -23.58 -30.33 21.83
CA ASN A 593 -23.90 -30.67 23.22
C ASN A 593 -22.68 -31.12 24.03
N THR A 594 -21.49 -30.65 23.66
CA THR A 594 -20.22 -31.10 24.20
C THR A 594 -19.38 -29.88 24.54
N ALA A 595 -19.48 -29.41 25.78
CA ALA A 595 -18.65 -28.31 26.25
C ALA A 595 -17.24 -28.81 26.58
N VAL A 596 -16.23 -27.99 26.25
CA VAL A 596 -14.87 -28.15 26.80
C VAL A 596 -14.85 -27.49 28.17
N THR A 597 -14.59 -28.27 29.22
CA THR A 597 -14.64 -27.83 30.62
C THR A 597 -13.27 -27.51 31.18
N TRP A 598 -12.21 -28.15 30.67
CA TRP A 598 -10.85 -27.92 31.15
C TRP A 598 -9.78 -28.14 30.08
N VAL A 599 -8.76 -27.29 30.08
CA VAL A 599 -7.63 -27.30 29.14
C VAL A 599 -6.35 -26.98 29.92
N LYS A 600 -5.38 -27.89 29.88
CA LYS A 600 -4.06 -27.68 30.49
C LYS A 600 -2.92 -28.15 29.57
N PRO A 601 -1.73 -27.53 29.66
CA PRO A 601 -0.53 -28.07 29.02
C PRO A 601 -0.18 -29.47 29.56
N ASP A 602 0.30 -30.35 28.68
CA ASP A 602 0.75 -31.70 29.03
C ASP A 602 2.13 -32.01 28.41
N GLY A 603 3.11 -31.14 28.67
CA GLY A 603 4.50 -31.29 28.20
C GLY A 603 4.71 -31.01 26.69
N ILE A 604 4.16 -31.86 25.82
CA ILE A 604 4.31 -31.80 24.35
C ILE A 604 3.06 -31.30 23.61
N GLY A 605 1.94 -31.16 24.33
CA GLY A 605 0.64 -30.77 23.78
C GLY A 605 -0.32 -30.30 24.87
N TRP A 606 -1.59 -30.66 24.71
CA TRP A 606 -2.70 -30.16 25.51
C TRP A 606 -3.63 -31.30 25.89
N LEU A 607 -3.97 -31.38 27.17
CA LEU A 607 -5.05 -32.22 27.67
C LEU A 607 -6.34 -31.40 27.70
N VAL A 608 -7.38 -31.89 27.03
CA VAL A 608 -8.71 -31.27 26.96
C VAL A 608 -9.72 -32.20 27.62
N THR A 609 -10.49 -31.69 28.58
CA THR A 609 -11.59 -32.40 29.25
C THR A 609 -12.93 -31.88 28.75
N LEU A 610 -13.85 -32.81 28.49
CA LEU A 610 -15.18 -32.55 27.97
C LEU A 610 -16.22 -32.67 29.07
N THR A 611 -17.42 -32.12 28.83
CA THR A 611 -18.53 -32.14 29.79
C THR A 611 -19.05 -33.54 30.14
N ASN A 612 -18.78 -34.55 29.29
CA ASN A 612 -19.15 -35.93 29.52
C ASN A 612 -18.13 -36.71 30.38
N GLY A 613 -17.05 -36.05 30.83
CA GLY A 613 -15.97 -36.67 31.61
C GLY A 613 -14.83 -37.25 30.76
N ASP A 614 -14.96 -37.30 29.43
CA ASP A 614 -13.89 -37.74 28.55
C ASP A 614 -12.74 -36.75 28.53
N PHE A 615 -11.52 -37.26 28.38
CA PHE A 615 -10.33 -36.44 28.14
C PHE A 615 -9.62 -36.88 26.85
N ARG A 616 -9.06 -35.90 26.14
CA ARG A 616 -8.37 -36.11 24.86
C ARG A 616 -7.09 -35.29 24.80
N TYR A 617 -6.09 -35.84 24.10
CA TYR A 617 -4.81 -35.18 23.87
C TYR A 617 -4.75 -34.54 22.49
N TYR A 618 -4.32 -33.29 22.44
CA TYR A 618 -4.16 -32.52 21.22
C TYR A 618 -2.79 -31.88 21.13
N SER A 619 -2.32 -31.67 19.91
CA SER A 619 -1.12 -30.89 19.68
C SER A 619 -1.37 -29.40 19.97
N GLY A 620 -2.56 -28.89 19.69
CA GLY A 620 -2.93 -27.49 19.98
C GLY A 620 -4.43 -27.33 20.23
N VAL A 621 -4.78 -26.20 20.85
CA VAL A 621 -6.14 -25.78 21.16
C VAL A 621 -6.40 -24.42 20.52
N ILE A 622 -7.48 -24.34 19.75
CA ILE A 622 -7.96 -23.12 19.12
C ILE A 622 -9.28 -22.74 19.79
N ALA A 623 -9.27 -21.69 20.59
CA ALA A 623 -10.41 -21.22 21.36
C ALA A 623 -11.16 -20.12 20.60
N ALA A 624 -12.42 -20.36 20.23
CA ALA A 624 -13.32 -19.37 19.65
C ALA A 624 -14.63 -19.22 20.46
N PRO A 625 -14.57 -18.94 21.79
CA PRO A 625 -15.74 -18.99 22.66
C PRO A 625 -16.67 -17.76 22.55
N GLY A 626 -16.24 -16.71 21.86
CA GLY A 626 -16.94 -15.42 21.84
C GLY A 626 -16.79 -14.63 23.14
N THR A 627 -17.20 -13.36 23.11
CA THR A 627 -16.97 -12.39 24.21
C THR A 627 -18.24 -11.85 24.84
N ALA A 628 -19.41 -12.08 24.23
CA ALA A 628 -20.70 -11.55 24.68
C ALA A 628 -21.61 -12.69 25.17
N TRP A 629 -21.26 -13.32 26.28
CA TRP A 629 -22.08 -14.40 26.86
C TRP A 629 -22.08 -14.51 28.38
N ASN A 630 -21.09 -13.95 29.10
CA ASN A 630 -21.07 -13.92 30.55
C ASN A 630 -21.51 -12.54 31.08
N PRO A 631 -22.76 -12.34 31.53
CA PRO A 631 -23.29 -11.04 31.93
C PRO A 631 -22.50 -10.38 33.07
N THR A 632 -22.32 -9.06 33.03
CA THR A 632 -21.71 -8.32 34.13
C THR A 632 -22.75 -7.43 34.80
N LEU A 633 -23.22 -7.82 35.99
CA LEU A 633 -24.09 -6.99 36.82
C LEU A 633 -23.25 -6.15 37.81
N PRO A 634 -23.46 -4.82 37.89
CA PRO A 634 -22.80 -3.99 38.89
C PRO A 634 -23.28 -4.33 40.31
N SER A 635 -22.39 -4.14 41.28
CA SER A 635 -22.75 -4.17 42.70
C SER A 635 -23.31 -2.82 43.13
N TRP A 636 -24.64 -2.65 43.11
CA TRP A 636 -25.27 -1.43 43.61
C TRP A 636 -25.55 -1.52 45.13
N PRO A 637 -25.23 -0.48 45.92
CA PRO A 637 -25.70 -0.37 47.29
C PRO A 637 -27.23 -0.49 47.36
N GLY A 638 -27.76 -1.21 48.35
CA GLY A 638 -29.21 -1.40 48.51
C GLY A 638 -29.86 -2.43 47.57
N LEU A 639 -29.10 -3.11 46.71
CA LEU A 639 -29.65 -4.12 45.78
C LEU A 639 -30.45 -5.23 46.46
N GLN A 640 -30.05 -5.67 47.66
CA GLN A 640 -30.79 -6.68 48.44
C GLN A 640 -32.13 -6.18 48.99
N GLN A 641 -32.33 -4.86 49.05
CA GLN A 641 -33.52 -4.21 49.60
C GLN A 641 -34.51 -3.80 48.50
N PHE A 642 -34.07 -3.74 47.24
CA PHE A 642 -34.89 -3.38 46.09
C PHE A 642 -35.97 -4.44 45.85
N GLN A 643 -37.25 -4.03 45.89
CA GLN A 643 -38.39 -4.93 45.73
C GLN A 643 -38.85 -5.07 44.26
N GLY A 644 -38.28 -4.28 43.35
CA GLY A 644 -38.53 -4.39 41.91
C GLY A 644 -37.72 -5.52 41.26
N GLN A 645 -37.82 -5.64 39.94
CA GLN A 645 -37.08 -6.64 39.17
C GLN A 645 -35.77 -6.07 38.64
N VAL A 646 -34.71 -6.89 38.62
CA VAL A 646 -33.43 -6.52 38.03
C VAL A 646 -33.07 -7.56 36.97
N TRP A 647 -32.95 -7.10 35.74
CA TRP A 647 -32.60 -7.90 34.58
C TRP A 647 -31.25 -7.44 34.03
N HIS A 648 -30.46 -8.37 33.49
CA HIS A 648 -29.39 -7.99 32.56
C HIS A 648 -29.96 -7.90 31.14
N SER A 649 -29.32 -7.16 30.23
CA SER A 649 -29.74 -7.11 28.83
C SER A 649 -29.78 -8.48 28.14
N ALA A 650 -29.01 -9.45 28.62
CA ALA A 650 -29.02 -10.84 28.13
C ALA A 650 -30.27 -11.64 28.58
N SER A 651 -31.00 -11.15 29.58
CA SER A 651 -32.26 -11.74 30.05
C SER A 651 -33.48 -11.04 29.46
N TYR A 652 -33.28 -9.91 28.78
CA TYR A 652 -34.34 -9.21 28.06
C TYR A 652 -34.64 -9.92 26.74
N GLN A 653 -35.93 -10.14 26.44
CA GLN A 653 -36.36 -10.80 25.21
C GLN A 653 -37.24 -9.89 24.35
N SER A 654 -38.20 -9.18 24.95
CA SER A 654 -39.03 -8.19 24.27
C SER A 654 -39.64 -7.19 25.26
N ALA A 655 -40.22 -6.11 24.74
CA ALA A 655 -40.95 -5.14 25.56
C ALA A 655 -42.34 -5.61 26.03
N SER A 656 -42.74 -6.85 25.75
CA SER A 656 -44.05 -7.39 26.12
C SER A 656 -44.28 -7.32 27.63
N GLY A 657 -45.42 -6.77 28.06
CA GLY A 657 -45.78 -6.64 29.47
C GLY A 657 -45.14 -5.46 30.21
N LEU A 658 -44.37 -4.60 29.54
CA LEU A 658 -43.72 -3.43 30.14
C LEU A 658 -44.56 -2.14 30.05
N ALA A 659 -45.66 -2.15 29.30
CA ALA A 659 -46.55 -1.01 29.18
C ALA A 659 -47.03 -0.51 30.57
N GLY A 660 -46.94 0.79 30.82
CA GLY A 660 -47.29 1.42 32.09
C GLY A 660 -46.33 1.16 33.26
N LYS A 661 -45.24 0.42 33.06
CA LYS A 661 -44.19 0.22 34.08
C LYS A 661 -43.17 1.36 34.06
N ARG A 662 -42.49 1.56 35.18
CA ARG A 662 -41.34 2.48 35.32
C ARG A 662 -40.05 1.67 35.16
N VAL A 663 -39.36 1.86 34.04
CA VAL A 663 -38.21 1.05 33.66
C VAL A 663 -36.95 1.90 33.62
N LEU A 664 -35.91 1.48 34.34
CA LEU A 664 -34.59 2.09 34.30
C LEU A 664 -33.65 1.22 33.45
N VAL A 665 -33.15 1.74 32.34
CA VAL A 665 -32.09 1.11 31.55
C VAL A 665 -30.75 1.69 31.97
N VAL A 666 -29.78 0.84 32.33
CA VAL A 666 -28.46 1.28 32.80
C VAL A 666 -27.40 0.99 31.74
N GLY A 667 -26.77 2.04 31.22
CA GLY A 667 -25.75 1.99 30.18
C GLY A 667 -26.30 2.30 28.79
N ALA A 668 -25.54 3.07 28.01
CA ALA A 668 -25.92 3.50 26.66
C ALA A 668 -25.00 2.91 25.58
N GLY A 669 -24.59 1.64 25.72
CA GLY A 669 -24.07 0.86 24.60
C GLY A 669 -25.17 0.53 23.57
N ASN A 670 -24.83 -0.17 22.49
CA ASN A 670 -25.80 -0.52 21.43
C ASN A 670 -27.09 -1.16 21.98
N ALA A 671 -26.97 -2.20 22.80
CA ALA A 671 -28.13 -2.86 23.40
C ALA A 671 -28.94 -1.92 24.31
N GLY A 672 -28.28 -1.14 25.17
CA GLY A 672 -28.98 -0.23 26.09
C GLY A 672 -29.75 0.87 25.36
N ALA A 673 -29.18 1.43 24.29
CA ALA A 673 -29.84 2.43 23.46
C ALA A 673 -31.07 1.86 22.75
N GLU A 674 -30.96 0.66 22.17
CA GLU A 674 -32.07 0.00 21.46
C GLU A 674 -33.19 -0.45 22.41
N ILE A 675 -32.84 -1.14 23.51
CA ILE A 675 -33.80 -1.60 24.51
C ILE A 675 -34.56 -0.41 25.09
N ALA A 676 -33.88 0.69 25.43
CA ALA A 676 -34.56 1.88 25.95
C ALA A 676 -35.60 2.44 24.97
N CYS A 677 -35.29 2.48 23.67
CA CYS A 677 -36.22 2.91 22.63
C CYS A 677 -37.39 1.93 22.46
N GLU A 678 -37.12 0.62 22.45
CA GLU A 678 -38.15 -0.42 22.30
C GLU A 678 -39.15 -0.39 23.47
N VAL A 679 -38.63 -0.28 24.70
CA VAL A 679 -39.44 -0.22 25.92
C VAL A 679 -40.25 1.08 26.00
N ALA A 680 -39.67 2.21 25.60
CA ALA A 680 -40.40 3.48 25.52
C ALA A 680 -41.53 3.42 24.47
N ARG A 681 -41.26 2.81 23.30
CA ARG A 681 -42.26 2.60 22.24
C ARG A 681 -43.42 1.71 22.69
N ALA A 682 -43.18 0.77 23.61
CA ALA A 682 -44.20 -0.08 24.19
C ALA A 682 -45.07 0.62 25.27
N GLY A 683 -44.81 1.89 25.59
CA GLY A 683 -45.61 2.68 26.53
C GLY A 683 -45.17 2.59 27.99
N ALA A 684 -43.92 2.22 28.25
CA ALA A 684 -43.32 2.32 29.58
C ALA A 684 -42.81 3.75 29.86
N ALA A 685 -42.73 4.14 31.14
CA ALA A 685 -42.00 5.33 31.57
C ALA A 685 -40.51 4.97 31.73
N VAL A 686 -39.66 5.46 30.81
CA VAL A 686 -38.26 5.01 30.71
C VAL A 686 -37.27 6.06 31.20
N CYS A 687 -36.35 5.63 32.05
CA CYS A 687 -35.14 6.38 32.39
C CYS A 687 -33.91 5.67 31.82
N LEU A 688 -32.96 6.43 31.28
CA LEU A 688 -31.68 5.93 30.79
C LEU A 688 -30.56 6.49 31.67
N SER A 689 -29.96 5.63 32.50
CA SER A 689 -28.84 5.99 33.36
C SER A 689 -27.51 5.77 32.65
N VAL A 690 -26.66 6.81 32.65
CA VAL A 690 -25.31 6.76 32.12
C VAL A 690 -24.31 7.41 33.06
N ARG A 691 -23.23 6.68 33.39
CA ARG A 691 -22.14 7.19 34.22
C ARG A 691 -21.15 8.10 33.48
N ARG A 692 -21.11 8.00 32.15
CA ARG A 692 -20.14 8.68 31.27
C ARG A 692 -20.79 9.03 29.96
N GLY A 693 -20.39 10.14 29.34
CA GLY A 693 -20.90 10.54 28.03
C GLY A 693 -20.52 9.53 26.94
N HIS A 694 -21.49 9.22 26.07
CA HIS A 694 -21.34 8.33 24.93
C HIS A 694 -21.45 9.11 23.62
N ARG A 695 -20.83 8.59 22.56
CA ARG A 695 -20.99 9.11 21.20
C ARG A 695 -22.00 8.25 20.45
N PHE A 696 -23.04 8.88 19.91
CA PHE A 696 -24.08 8.23 19.14
C PHE A 696 -23.89 8.52 17.65
N ILE A 697 -24.04 7.50 16.80
CA ILE A 697 -23.90 7.63 15.35
C ILE A 697 -25.17 7.05 14.71
N PRO A 698 -25.80 7.76 13.76
CA PRO A 698 -26.96 7.23 13.05
C PRO A 698 -26.58 6.05 12.15
N ARG A 699 -27.51 5.12 11.93
CA ARG A 699 -27.31 4.00 10.99
C ARG A 699 -27.20 4.45 9.54
N HIS A 700 -27.85 5.55 9.18
CA HIS A 700 -27.83 6.09 7.83
C HIS A 700 -27.43 7.56 7.83
N VAL A 701 -26.77 7.99 6.76
CA VAL A 701 -26.60 9.40 6.42
C VAL A 701 -27.26 9.62 5.06
N GLY A 702 -28.41 10.29 5.06
CA GLY A 702 -29.32 10.25 3.91
C GLY A 702 -29.91 8.85 3.75
N ASP A 703 -29.81 8.29 2.54
CA ASP A 703 -30.24 6.93 2.18
C ASP A 703 -29.09 5.90 2.22
N VAL A 704 -27.90 6.29 2.66
CA VAL A 704 -26.70 5.45 2.61
C VAL A 704 -26.30 4.97 4.03
N PRO A 705 -25.98 3.67 4.21
CA PRO A 705 -25.46 3.15 5.48
C PRO A 705 -24.17 3.85 5.92
N THR A 706 -24.15 4.35 7.15
CA THR A 706 -23.02 5.12 7.69
C THR A 706 -21.73 4.32 7.67
N ASP A 707 -21.75 3.06 8.10
CA ASP A 707 -20.54 2.24 8.16
C ASP A 707 -19.94 1.94 6.77
N ALA A 708 -20.77 1.80 5.73
CA ALA A 708 -20.32 1.64 4.35
C ALA A 708 -19.60 2.90 3.83
N ILE A 709 -20.04 4.09 4.24
CA ILE A 709 -19.33 5.35 3.97
C ILE A 709 -17.99 5.38 4.73
N LEU A 710 -18.00 5.04 6.03
CA LEU A 710 -16.80 5.05 6.86
C LEU A 710 -15.74 4.04 6.35
N ALA A 711 -16.19 2.91 5.81
CA ALA A 711 -15.36 1.90 5.17
C ALA A 711 -14.90 2.28 3.74
N GLY A 712 -15.44 3.36 3.16
CA GLY A 712 -15.14 3.80 1.80
C GLY A 712 -15.70 2.88 0.71
N ILE A 713 -16.75 2.10 1.03
CA ILE A 713 -17.47 1.24 0.09
C ILE A 713 -18.43 2.08 -0.76
N LEU A 714 -19.12 3.03 -0.13
CA LEU A 714 -20.06 3.95 -0.76
C LEU A 714 -19.61 5.40 -0.57
N ASP A 715 -19.87 6.23 -1.57
CA ASP A 715 -19.67 7.68 -1.49
C ASP A 715 -20.84 8.34 -0.75
N LEU A 716 -20.59 9.53 -0.20
CA LEU A 716 -21.65 10.38 0.36
C LEU A 716 -22.60 10.87 -0.76
N PRO A 717 -23.89 11.10 -0.47
CA PRO A 717 -24.80 11.72 -1.42
C PRO A 717 -24.29 13.06 -1.96
N ASP A 718 -24.35 13.26 -3.28
CA ASP A 718 -23.82 14.41 -4.04
C ASP A 718 -24.15 15.81 -3.46
N ALA A 719 -25.23 15.93 -2.69
CA ALA A 719 -25.74 17.19 -2.14
C ALA A 719 -25.10 17.60 -0.80
N MET A 720 -24.26 16.76 -0.21
CA MET A 720 -23.81 16.93 1.17
C MET A 720 -22.29 17.18 1.25
N THR A 721 -21.90 18.42 1.57
CA THR A 721 -20.49 18.82 1.78
C THR A 721 -20.06 18.52 3.20
N LEU A 722 -19.52 17.33 3.41
CA LEU A 722 -18.93 16.96 4.70
C LEU A 722 -17.41 17.10 4.68
N PRO A 723 -16.78 17.33 5.85
CA PRO A 723 -15.34 17.47 5.94
C PRO A 723 -14.63 16.21 5.44
N PRO A 724 -13.45 16.35 4.82
CA PRO A 724 -12.70 15.24 4.22
C PRO A 724 -12.10 14.27 5.25
N ASP A 725 -12.24 14.54 6.55
CA ASP A 725 -11.80 13.68 7.65
C ASP A 725 -12.99 12.91 8.23
N THR A 726 -12.87 11.59 8.23
CA THR A 726 -13.84 10.65 8.80
C THR A 726 -14.11 10.95 10.28
N ALA A 727 -13.11 11.35 11.06
CA ALA A 727 -13.31 11.70 12.47
C ALA A 727 -14.14 13.00 12.61
N GLU A 728 -13.86 14.01 11.80
CA GLU A 728 -14.60 15.29 11.81
C GLU A 728 -16.05 15.11 11.31
N LEU A 729 -16.26 14.23 10.32
CA LEU A 729 -17.59 13.81 9.89
C LEU A 729 -18.38 13.20 11.06
N ILE A 730 -17.78 12.24 11.76
CA ILE A 730 -18.47 11.56 12.85
C ILE A 730 -18.73 12.52 14.02
N GLU A 731 -17.81 13.43 14.36
CA GLU A 731 -18.05 14.45 15.39
C GLU A 731 -19.23 15.37 15.02
N LYS A 732 -19.36 15.78 13.75
CA LYS A 732 -20.51 16.57 13.28
C LYS A 732 -21.82 15.77 13.31
N LEU A 733 -21.77 14.49 12.98
CA LEU A 733 -22.95 13.60 13.01
C LEU A 733 -23.38 13.27 14.45
N ALA A 734 -22.45 13.16 15.39
CA ALA A 734 -22.74 12.81 16.77
C ALA A 734 -23.37 13.96 17.57
N GLY A 735 -23.04 15.22 17.23
CA GLY A 735 -23.59 16.41 17.87
C GLY A 735 -23.22 16.58 19.35
N ASP A 736 -23.82 17.59 19.98
CA ASP A 736 -23.77 17.80 21.43
C ASP A 736 -25.02 17.20 22.09
N VAL A 737 -24.80 16.20 22.95
CA VAL A 737 -25.87 15.44 23.64
C VAL A 737 -26.21 16.02 25.00
N THR A 738 -25.46 17.03 25.48
CA THR A 738 -25.65 17.60 26.82
C THR A 738 -26.99 18.32 26.98
N GLY A 739 -27.47 18.96 25.90
CA GLY A 739 -28.82 19.54 25.83
C GLY A 739 -29.96 18.52 26.01
N LEU A 740 -29.69 17.22 25.90
CA LEU A 740 -30.65 16.12 26.10
C LEU A 740 -30.54 15.49 27.51
N GLY A 741 -29.76 16.09 28.41
CA GLY A 741 -29.54 15.61 29.78
C GLY A 741 -28.49 14.49 29.91
N LEU A 742 -27.82 14.11 28.82
CA LEU A 742 -26.72 13.15 28.87
C LEU A 742 -25.40 13.83 29.25
N PRO A 743 -24.46 13.15 29.95
CA PRO A 743 -23.16 13.72 30.25
C PRO A 743 -22.34 14.01 28.98
N ALA A 744 -21.51 15.05 29.04
CA ALA A 744 -20.58 15.36 27.95
C ALA A 744 -19.63 14.17 27.70
N PRO A 745 -19.44 13.75 26.44
CA PRO A 745 -18.43 12.75 26.11
C PRO A 745 -17.03 13.31 26.36
N ASP A 746 -16.21 12.55 27.06
CA ASP A 746 -14.82 12.87 27.43
C ASP A 746 -13.79 12.25 26.45
N HIS A 747 -14.26 11.73 25.32
CA HIS A 747 -13.45 11.14 24.26
C HIS A 747 -14.04 11.45 22.88
N THR A 748 -13.18 11.46 21.86
CA THR A 748 -13.62 11.58 20.46
C THR A 748 -14.15 10.23 19.95
N VAL A 749 -14.93 10.24 18.88
CA VAL A 749 -15.75 9.07 18.50
C VAL A 749 -14.98 7.79 18.19
N LEU A 750 -13.76 7.87 17.63
CA LEU A 750 -12.94 6.70 17.29
C LEU A 750 -11.97 6.26 18.39
N HIS A 751 -12.04 6.88 19.58
CA HIS A 751 -11.23 6.53 20.76
C HIS A 751 -12.04 5.73 21.81
N GLY A 752 -13.29 5.37 21.48
CA GLY A 752 -14.13 4.41 22.21
C GLY A 752 -15.00 3.62 21.23
N HIS A 753 -15.79 2.65 21.72
CA HIS A 753 -16.79 1.99 20.88
C HIS A 753 -18.02 2.91 20.74
N PRO A 754 -18.33 3.44 19.54
CA PRO A 754 -19.51 4.29 19.37
C PRO A 754 -20.80 3.48 19.55
N THR A 755 -21.87 4.18 19.92
CA THR A 755 -23.22 3.61 19.98
C THR A 755 -23.94 3.92 18.67
N ILE A 756 -24.32 2.89 17.92
CA ILE A 756 -25.02 3.04 16.65
C ILE A 756 -26.52 3.04 16.91
N THR A 757 -27.18 4.18 16.69
CA THR A 757 -28.62 4.34 16.91
C THR A 757 -29.16 5.51 16.09
N SER A 758 -30.36 5.35 15.52
CA SER A 758 -31.08 6.42 14.80
C SER A 758 -32.21 7.03 15.63
N ASP A 759 -32.66 6.35 16.68
CA ASP A 759 -33.92 6.68 17.37
C ASP A 759 -33.68 7.40 18.71
N LEU A 760 -32.64 7.00 19.46
CA LEU A 760 -32.50 7.36 20.87
C LEU A 760 -32.52 8.87 21.14
N LEU A 761 -31.80 9.64 20.33
CA LEU A 761 -31.73 11.09 20.50
C LEU A 761 -33.10 11.75 20.32
N GLY A 762 -33.93 11.23 19.40
CA GLY A 762 -35.30 11.70 19.20
C GLY A 762 -36.21 11.40 20.39
N TYR A 763 -36.12 10.19 20.95
CA TYR A 763 -36.89 9.81 22.15
C TYR A 763 -36.51 10.64 23.38
N LEU A 764 -35.22 10.95 23.55
CA LEU A 764 -34.75 11.87 24.59
C LEU A 764 -35.28 13.29 24.37
N ALA A 765 -35.19 13.82 23.15
CA ALA A 765 -35.65 15.17 22.82
C ALA A 765 -37.18 15.36 22.99
N GLN A 766 -37.95 14.29 22.76
CA GLN A 766 -39.41 14.27 22.94
C GLN A 766 -39.85 14.02 24.39
N GLY A 767 -38.90 13.70 25.29
CA GLY A 767 -39.20 13.39 26.69
C GLY A 767 -39.81 11.99 26.91
N HIS A 768 -39.79 11.11 25.91
CA HIS A 768 -40.21 9.72 26.06
C HIS A 768 -39.20 8.87 26.85
N ILE A 769 -37.93 9.29 26.85
CA ILE A 769 -36.87 8.73 27.69
C ILE A 769 -36.25 9.88 28.49
N ALA A 770 -36.08 9.67 29.80
CA ALA A 770 -35.41 10.64 30.67
C ALA A 770 -33.96 10.24 30.93
N ALA A 771 -32.99 11.09 30.60
CA ALA A 771 -31.58 10.86 30.92
C ALA A 771 -31.32 11.04 32.43
N ARG A 772 -30.56 10.12 33.04
CA ARG A 772 -30.19 10.15 34.46
C ARG A 772 -28.68 9.88 34.65
N PRO A 773 -28.05 10.45 35.69
CA PRO A 773 -26.65 10.13 36.01
C PRO A 773 -26.54 8.71 36.59
N ASP A 774 -25.33 8.36 37.05
CA ASP A 774 -25.07 7.04 37.65
C ASP A 774 -25.93 6.79 38.89
N ILE A 775 -26.14 5.52 39.22
CA ILE A 775 -26.89 5.09 40.39
C ILE A 775 -26.00 5.24 41.64
N ALA A 776 -26.46 5.97 42.65
CA ALA A 776 -25.80 6.05 43.94
C ALA A 776 -26.20 4.89 44.85
N GLU A 777 -27.50 4.63 44.97
CA GLU A 777 -28.07 3.52 45.75
C GLU A 777 -29.45 3.11 45.22
N LEU A 778 -29.80 1.85 45.44
CA LEU A 778 -31.15 1.33 45.23
C LEU A 778 -31.95 1.45 46.52
N LEU A 779 -33.17 1.96 46.40
CA LEU A 779 -34.15 2.12 47.49
C LEU A 779 -35.19 0.99 47.41
N PRO A 780 -35.99 0.70 48.46
CA PRO A 780 -36.95 -0.40 48.41
C PRO A 780 -37.92 -0.39 47.21
N HIS A 781 -38.33 0.79 46.75
CA HIS A 781 -39.25 0.95 45.61
C HIS A 781 -38.69 1.88 44.51
N GLY A 782 -37.37 2.02 44.42
CA GLY A 782 -36.79 3.01 43.50
C GLY A 782 -35.28 3.11 43.51
N VAL A 783 -34.78 4.22 43.00
CA VAL A 783 -33.35 4.49 42.80
C VAL A 783 -33.05 5.90 43.25
N ARG A 784 -31.90 6.11 43.90
CA ARG A 784 -31.29 7.42 44.09
C ARG A 784 -30.08 7.55 43.17
N TYR A 785 -30.05 8.61 42.39
CA TYR A 785 -28.97 8.90 41.45
C TYR A 785 -27.87 9.75 42.11
N ALA A 786 -26.72 9.83 41.45
CA ALA A 786 -25.53 10.53 41.95
C ALA A 786 -25.73 12.05 42.14
N ASP A 787 -26.72 12.65 41.48
CA ASP A 787 -27.09 14.07 41.66
C ASP A 787 -28.07 14.30 42.84
N GLY A 788 -28.42 13.23 43.57
CA GLY A 788 -29.34 13.26 44.70
C GLY A 788 -30.82 13.12 44.32
N THR A 789 -31.16 13.11 43.03
CA THR A 789 -32.54 12.87 42.59
C THR A 789 -32.96 11.42 42.88
N ALA A 790 -34.24 11.22 43.15
CA ALA A 790 -34.80 9.90 43.46
C ALA A 790 -36.06 9.64 42.64
N GLU A 791 -36.17 8.42 42.14
CA GLU A 791 -37.29 7.99 41.30
C GLU A 791 -37.77 6.61 41.71
N GLN A 792 -39.06 6.40 41.54
CA GLN A 792 -39.65 5.09 41.75
C GLN A 792 -39.48 4.26 40.49
N ILE A 793 -38.98 3.03 40.62
CA ILE A 793 -38.62 2.15 39.50
C ILE A 793 -39.16 0.75 39.79
N ASP A 794 -39.83 0.17 38.80
CA ASP A 794 -40.38 -1.19 38.90
C ASP A 794 -39.38 -2.23 38.38
N ILE A 795 -38.62 -1.87 37.34
CA ILE A 795 -37.72 -2.77 36.62
C ILE A 795 -36.42 -2.05 36.27
N ILE A 796 -35.28 -2.66 36.56
CA ILE A 796 -33.95 -2.22 36.15
C ILE A 796 -33.43 -3.18 35.07
N ILE A 797 -33.06 -2.66 33.91
CA ILE A 797 -32.39 -3.41 32.84
C ILE A 797 -30.93 -2.96 32.74
N ALA A 798 -30.03 -3.79 33.25
CA ALA A 798 -28.59 -3.56 33.20
C ALA A 798 -28.03 -3.92 31.81
N ALA A 799 -27.81 -2.90 30.98
CA ALA A 799 -27.12 -3.01 29.69
C ALA A 799 -25.61 -2.74 29.87
N THR A 800 -25.01 -3.39 30.86
CA THR A 800 -23.68 -3.08 31.42
C THR A 800 -22.55 -3.90 30.80
N GLY A 801 -22.88 -4.78 29.85
CA GLY A 801 -21.91 -5.52 29.04
C GLY A 801 -21.59 -6.91 29.60
N PHE A 802 -20.51 -7.50 29.10
CA PHE A 802 -20.14 -8.89 29.37
C PHE A 802 -18.68 -8.98 29.79
N GLU A 803 -18.39 -9.96 30.63
CA GLU A 803 -17.03 -10.28 31.04
C GLU A 803 -16.38 -11.23 30.04
N ARG A 804 -15.12 -10.95 29.67
CA ARG A 804 -14.35 -11.79 28.75
C ARG A 804 -13.58 -12.83 29.55
N GLN A 805 -14.07 -14.07 29.53
CA GLN A 805 -13.43 -15.17 30.23
C GLN A 805 -13.17 -16.36 29.30
N LEU A 806 -12.14 -17.13 29.65
CA LEU A 806 -11.81 -18.42 29.05
C LEU A 806 -11.84 -19.49 30.17
N PRO A 807 -13.00 -19.75 30.79
CA PRO A 807 -13.09 -20.43 32.09
C PRO A 807 -12.56 -21.88 32.07
N PHE A 808 -12.41 -22.46 30.88
CA PHE A 808 -11.83 -23.79 30.69
C PHE A 808 -10.30 -23.79 30.72
N LEU A 809 -9.61 -22.64 30.66
CA LEU A 809 -8.15 -22.61 30.73
C LEU A 809 -7.67 -22.79 32.18
N ALA A 810 -6.66 -23.63 32.36
CA ALA A 810 -6.01 -23.79 33.67
C ALA A 810 -5.46 -22.45 34.21
N PRO A 811 -5.59 -22.13 35.51
CA PRO A 811 -5.12 -20.89 36.13
C PRO A 811 -3.65 -20.55 35.83
N THR A 812 -2.80 -21.56 35.64
CA THR A 812 -1.39 -21.40 35.26
C THR A 812 -1.17 -20.71 33.91
N LEU A 813 -2.19 -20.65 33.06
CA LEU A 813 -2.16 -19.99 31.74
C LEU A 813 -2.45 -18.49 31.82
N TYR A 814 -2.89 -18.01 32.99
CA TYR A 814 -3.10 -16.61 33.31
C TYR A 814 -1.86 -16.02 33.98
N GLN A 815 -1.44 -14.81 33.60
CA GLN A 815 -0.29 -14.12 34.20
C GLN A 815 -0.65 -12.74 34.75
N GLY A 816 -0.08 -12.38 35.91
CA GLY A 816 -0.16 -11.04 36.51
C GLY A 816 -1.47 -10.71 37.24
N SER A 817 -1.55 -9.49 37.78
CA SER A 817 -2.70 -8.95 38.52
C SER A 817 -3.95 -8.66 37.68
N THR A 818 -3.88 -8.89 36.36
CA THR A 818 -4.94 -8.57 35.39
C THR A 818 -5.87 -9.75 35.09
N GLY A 819 -5.56 -10.96 35.57
CA GLY A 819 -6.39 -12.15 35.40
C GLY A 819 -6.54 -12.61 33.96
N ARG A 820 -5.48 -12.51 33.12
CA ARG A 820 -5.56 -12.78 31.66
C ARG A 820 -4.44 -13.66 31.10
N PRO A 821 -4.70 -14.35 29.97
CA PRO A 821 -3.65 -14.99 29.20
C PRO A 821 -2.79 -13.95 28.46
N ASP A 822 -1.46 -14.14 28.47
CA ASP A 822 -0.53 -13.32 27.71
C ASP A 822 -0.50 -13.76 26.23
N LEU A 823 -1.10 -12.93 25.37
CA LEU A 823 -1.31 -13.22 23.96
C LEU A 823 -0.56 -12.22 23.05
N TYR A 824 0.21 -12.75 22.12
CA TYR A 824 0.72 -12.01 20.96
C TYR A 824 -0.43 -11.76 19.97
N LEU A 825 -0.58 -10.49 19.55
CA LEU A 825 -1.69 -10.02 18.70
C LEU A 825 -3.09 -10.32 19.28
N ASN A 826 -3.25 -10.46 20.60
CA ASN A 826 -4.50 -10.95 21.23
C ASN A 826 -4.97 -12.32 20.71
N MET A 827 -4.07 -13.11 20.11
CA MET A 827 -4.40 -14.40 19.49
C MET A 827 -3.52 -15.54 19.98
N PHE A 828 -2.20 -15.41 19.87
CA PHE A 828 -1.28 -16.53 20.08
C PHE A 828 -0.69 -16.48 21.47
N SER A 829 -0.72 -17.57 22.23
CA SER A 829 -0.02 -17.61 23.52
C SER A 829 1.48 -17.37 23.34
N ARG A 830 2.04 -16.49 24.18
CA ARG A 830 3.48 -16.20 24.19
C ARG A 830 4.29 -17.30 24.88
N SER A 831 3.68 -17.95 25.87
CA SER A 831 4.34 -18.90 26.76
C SER A 831 4.10 -20.36 26.37
N HIS A 832 2.96 -20.67 25.75
CA HIS A 832 2.57 -22.05 25.46
C HIS A 832 2.25 -22.24 23.97
N ASP A 833 3.04 -23.08 23.30
CA ASP A 833 2.84 -23.34 21.87
C ASP A 833 1.54 -24.09 21.59
N GLY A 834 0.83 -23.66 20.55
CA GLY A 834 -0.42 -24.29 20.13
C GLY A 834 -1.67 -23.83 20.84
N LEU A 835 -1.62 -22.82 21.71
CA LEU A 835 -2.81 -22.12 22.17
C LEU A 835 -3.05 -20.87 21.33
N THR A 836 -4.17 -20.89 20.60
CA THR A 836 -4.63 -19.78 19.76
C THR A 836 -6.04 -19.38 20.17
N VAL A 837 -6.31 -18.08 20.30
CA VAL A 837 -7.62 -17.53 20.64
C VAL A 837 -8.13 -16.69 19.48
N LEU A 838 -9.37 -16.92 19.07
CA LEU A 838 -10.05 -16.19 18.01
C LEU A 838 -11.24 -15.41 18.58
N GLY A 839 -11.36 -14.16 18.15
CA GLY A 839 -12.48 -13.28 18.52
C GLY A 839 -12.44 -12.68 19.94
N LEU A 840 -11.28 -12.65 20.60
CA LEU A 840 -11.12 -11.95 21.89
C LEU A 840 -10.96 -10.42 21.72
N SER A 841 -10.55 -9.97 20.53
CA SER A 841 -10.34 -8.56 20.16
C SER A 841 -11.64 -7.85 19.75
N ASP A 842 -11.76 -6.58 20.13
CA ASP A 842 -12.80 -5.66 19.65
C ASP A 842 -12.23 -4.61 18.72
N PHE A 843 -13.01 -4.15 17.76
CA PHE A 843 -12.62 -3.07 16.84
C PHE A 843 -13.86 -2.34 16.33
N ALA A 844 -13.68 -1.09 15.88
CA ALA A 844 -14.74 -0.25 15.31
C ALA A 844 -15.04 -0.63 13.84
N GLY A 845 -15.40 -1.88 13.59
CA GLY A 845 -15.66 -2.44 12.27
C GLY A 845 -16.36 -3.80 12.32
N ALA A 846 -16.73 -4.33 11.16
CA ALA A 846 -17.44 -5.61 11.06
C ALA A 846 -16.56 -6.82 11.43
N ALA A 847 -17.11 -7.73 12.23
CA ALA A 847 -16.33 -8.81 12.84
C ALA A 847 -15.99 -9.97 11.89
N PHE A 848 -16.90 -10.36 10.99
CA PHE A 848 -16.77 -11.59 10.23
C PHE A 848 -15.55 -11.60 9.27
N PRO A 849 -15.28 -10.53 8.50
CA PRO A 849 -14.04 -10.46 7.71
C PRO A 849 -12.77 -10.60 8.55
N ARG A 850 -12.78 -10.13 9.79
CA ARG A 850 -11.62 -10.22 10.69
C ARG A 850 -11.41 -11.62 11.21
N PHE A 851 -12.48 -12.39 11.40
CA PHE A 851 -12.34 -13.80 11.74
C PHE A 851 -11.66 -14.61 10.62
N ASP A 852 -11.89 -14.28 9.35
CA ASP A 852 -11.15 -14.87 8.22
C ASP A 852 -9.66 -14.50 8.24
N ASP A 853 -9.32 -13.23 8.53
CA ASP A 853 -7.93 -12.78 8.67
C ASP A 853 -7.23 -13.50 9.84
N MET A 854 -7.92 -13.61 10.98
CA MET A 854 -7.40 -14.29 12.16
C MET A 854 -7.23 -15.80 11.92
N ALA A 855 -8.20 -16.46 11.28
CA ALA A 855 -8.10 -17.86 10.91
C ALA A 855 -6.91 -18.10 9.97
N SER A 856 -6.68 -17.20 9.00
CA SER A 856 -5.53 -17.25 8.09
C SER A 856 -4.20 -17.18 8.84
N ALA A 857 -4.06 -16.24 9.78
CA ALA A 857 -2.86 -16.17 10.61
C ALA A 857 -2.69 -17.41 11.52
N ALA A 858 -3.78 -18.02 11.98
CA ALA A 858 -3.74 -19.27 12.74
C ALA A 858 -3.22 -20.45 11.91
N ILE A 859 -3.60 -20.55 10.64
CA ILE A 859 -3.05 -21.55 9.71
C ILE A 859 -1.54 -21.39 9.55
N VAL A 860 -1.02 -20.16 9.52
CA VAL A 860 0.44 -19.92 9.47
C VAL A 860 1.14 -20.46 10.71
N ASP A 861 0.61 -20.19 11.91
CA ASP A 861 1.18 -20.72 13.16
C ASP A 861 1.19 -22.26 13.16
N ILE A 862 0.08 -22.89 12.77
CA ILE A 862 -0.07 -24.36 12.66
C ILE A 862 0.92 -24.93 11.65
N THR A 863 1.02 -24.34 10.47
CA THR A 863 1.91 -24.80 9.39
C THR A 863 3.37 -24.71 9.80
N LEU A 864 3.78 -23.59 10.39
CA LEU A 864 5.16 -23.40 10.86
C LEU A 864 5.50 -24.38 11.96
N ARG A 865 4.56 -24.64 12.88
CA ARG A 865 4.76 -25.65 13.89
C ARG A 865 4.91 -27.03 13.26
N GLU A 866 4.11 -27.38 12.25
CA GLU A 866 4.20 -28.63 11.47
C GLU A 866 5.56 -28.84 10.84
N LEU A 867 6.06 -27.83 10.16
CA LEU A 867 7.35 -27.89 9.48
C LEU A 867 8.54 -27.84 10.46
N GLY A 868 8.38 -27.18 11.62
CA GLY A 868 9.44 -26.99 12.59
C GLY A 868 10.63 -26.16 12.05
N GLY A 869 11.84 -26.51 12.48
CA GLY A 869 13.07 -25.93 11.92
C GLY A 869 13.37 -24.49 12.33
N VAL A 870 14.05 -23.75 11.45
CA VAL A 870 14.50 -22.37 11.70
C VAL A 870 13.33 -21.38 11.64
N GLU A 871 12.42 -21.55 10.68
CA GLU A 871 11.25 -20.67 10.51
C GLU A 871 10.34 -20.72 11.75
N TRP A 872 10.06 -21.92 12.30
CA TRP A 872 9.30 -22.10 13.54
C TRP A 872 9.98 -21.42 14.74
N ARG A 873 11.29 -21.64 14.95
CA ARG A 873 12.03 -21.04 16.07
C ARG A 873 12.02 -19.52 16.01
N ALA A 874 12.19 -18.95 14.82
CA ALA A 874 12.12 -17.50 14.62
C ALA A 874 10.72 -16.95 14.91
N TRP A 875 9.67 -17.64 14.45
CA TRP A 875 8.28 -17.26 14.73
C TRP A 875 7.96 -17.32 16.22
N ARG A 876 8.34 -18.41 16.89
CA ARG A 876 8.20 -18.57 18.35
C ARG A 876 8.89 -17.46 19.12
N ALA A 877 10.12 -17.11 18.75
CA ALA A 877 10.86 -16.01 19.37
C ALA A 877 10.18 -14.65 19.15
N SER A 878 9.67 -14.37 17.94
CA SER A 878 8.87 -13.17 17.65
C SER A 878 7.66 -13.07 18.58
N LYS A 879 6.89 -14.15 18.77
CA LYS A 879 5.73 -14.16 19.69
C LYS A 879 6.13 -13.81 21.13
N GLN A 880 7.33 -14.17 21.59
CA GLN A 880 7.79 -13.91 22.95
C GLN A 880 8.28 -12.47 23.15
N ILE A 881 8.98 -11.91 22.16
CA ILE A 881 9.72 -10.65 22.29
C ILE A 881 8.91 -9.46 21.74
N ASP A 882 8.24 -9.62 20.61
CA ASP A 882 7.60 -8.50 19.92
C ASP A 882 6.42 -7.94 20.71
N ARG A 883 6.32 -6.61 20.80
CA ARG A 883 5.19 -5.89 21.40
C ARG A 883 4.59 -4.93 20.36
N PRO A 884 3.84 -5.45 19.37
CA PRO A 884 3.28 -4.63 18.31
C PRO A 884 2.19 -3.71 18.85
N ASP A 885 2.12 -2.49 18.30
CA ASP A 885 1.08 -1.52 18.63
C ASP A 885 -0.24 -1.88 17.94
N LEU A 886 -1.12 -2.58 18.68
CA LEU A 886 -2.45 -2.96 18.20
C LEU A 886 -3.42 -1.76 18.15
N ARG A 887 -3.06 -0.63 18.75
CA ARG A 887 -3.91 0.56 18.85
C ARG A 887 -3.61 1.59 17.77
N GLY A 888 -2.59 1.36 16.93
CA GLY A 888 -2.23 2.26 15.83
C GLY A 888 -1.88 3.68 16.28
N GLY A 889 -1.29 3.82 17.48
CA GLY A 889 -0.95 5.09 18.11
C GLY A 889 -2.12 5.80 18.82
N LYS A 890 -3.32 5.20 18.81
CA LYS A 890 -4.52 5.77 19.44
C LYS A 890 -4.55 5.47 20.95
N ARG A 891 -5.07 6.42 21.73
CA ARG A 891 -5.34 6.23 23.15
C ARG A 891 -6.83 5.95 23.36
N PHE A 892 -7.19 4.68 23.47
CA PHE A 892 -8.56 4.29 23.80
C PHE A 892 -8.90 4.60 25.25
N VAL A 893 -10.19 4.74 25.52
CA VAL A 893 -10.75 4.85 26.87
C VAL A 893 -10.17 3.76 27.79
N ASP A 894 -9.68 4.15 28.95
CA ASP A 894 -9.20 3.21 29.97
C ASP A 894 -10.39 2.62 30.73
N SER A 895 -10.90 1.49 30.25
CA SER A 895 -11.95 0.73 30.93
C SER A 895 -11.86 -0.76 30.57
N PRO A 896 -12.41 -1.66 31.43
CA PRO A 896 -12.37 -3.10 31.17
C PRO A 896 -12.94 -3.51 29.80
N LYS A 897 -13.93 -2.76 29.28
CA LYS A 897 -14.54 -2.99 27.96
C LYS A 897 -13.57 -2.75 26.81
N HIS A 898 -12.66 -1.78 26.92
CA HIS A 898 -11.76 -1.37 25.83
C HIS A 898 -10.38 -2.03 25.90
N GLU A 899 -10.19 -2.98 26.82
CA GLU A 899 -8.87 -3.53 27.07
C GLU A 899 -8.36 -4.44 25.94
N TYR A 900 -9.28 -5.12 25.25
CA TYR A 900 -9.00 -5.87 24.01
C TYR A 900 -9.31 -5.08 22.74
N PHE A 901 -9.54 -3.77 22.87
CA PHE A 901 -9.87 -2.93 21.73
C PHE A 901 -8.62 -2.64 20.90
N VAL A 902 -8.70 -2.90 19.60
CA VAL A 902 -7.65 -2.70 18.61
C VAL A 902 -8.11 -1.72 17.56
N ASP A 903 -7.16 -1.02 16.93
CA ASP A 903 -7.46 -0.26 15.73
C ASP A 903 -7.64 -1.23 14.55
N ASP A 904 -8.81 -1.18 13.91
CA ASP A 904 -9.19 -2.14 12.86
C ASP A 904 -8.14 -2.21 11.73
N HIS A 905 -7.65 -1.07 11.26
CA HIS A 905 -6.68 -1.02 10.17
C HIS A 905 -5.28 -1.49 10.60
N ALA A 906 -4.79 -1.02 11.75
CA ALA A 906 -3.51 -1.46 12.29
C ALA A 906 -3.48 -2.97 12.51
N TYR A 907 -4.57 -3.52 13.06
CA TYR A 907 -4.70 -4.94 13.33
C TYR A 907 -4.70 -5.77 12.03
N GLN A 908 -5.45 -5.34 11.01
CA GLN A 908 -5.41 -5.95 9.69
C GLN A 908 -4.01 -5.97 9.06
N VAL A 909 -3.29 -4.86 9.13
CA VAL A 909 -1.93 -4.77 8.58
C VAL A 909 -1.00 -5.75 9.29
N LEU A 910 -1.12 -5.89 10.60
CA LEU A 910 -0.33 -6.83 11.39
C LEU A 910 -0.66 -8.29 11.04
N LEU A 911 -1.95 -8.67 10.96
CA LEU A 911 -2.35 -10.03 10.57
C LEU A 911 -1.92 -10.37 9.15
N ARG A 912 -2.04 -9.41 8.22
CA ARG A 912 -1.55 -9.58 6.84
C ARG A 912 -0.03 -9.68 6.78
N ASP A 913 0.70 -8.92 7.59
CA ASP A 913 2.17 -9.03 7.63
C ASP A 913 2.62 -10.41 8.14
N VAL A 914 1.90 -11.01 9.10
CA VAL A 914 2.12 -12.41 9.50
C VAL A 914 1.93 -13.34 8.30
N CYS A 915 0.84 -13.20 7.55
CA CYS A 915 0.58 -14.02 6.36
C CYS A 915 1.65 -13.81 5.26
N ASP A 916 1.94 -12.55 4.92
CA ASP A 916 2.92 -12.15 3.91
C ASP A 916 4.35 -12.57 4.24
N ARG A 917 4.74 -12.52 5.52
CA ARG A 917 6.07 -12.92 6.00
C ARG A 917 6.37 -14.38 5.68
N PHE A 918 5.35 -15.22 5.65
CA PHE A 918 5.48 -16.66 5.42
C PHE A 918 4.88 -17.13 4.10
N GLY A 919 4.54 -16.21 3.19
CA GLY A 919 4.03 -16.53 1.86
C GLY A 919 2.63 -17.15 1.86
N TYR A 920 1.89 -17.03 2.97
CA TYR A 920 0.50 -17.44 3.04
C TYR A 920 -0.36 -16.34 2.46
N THR A 921 -1.04 -16.64 1.36
CA THR A 921 -2.15 -15.81 0.88
C THR A 921 -3.41 -16.56 1.23
N PRO A 922 -4.42 -15.94 1.86
CA PRO A 922 -5.71 -16.58 2.07
C PRO A 922 -6.15 -17.20 0.75
N GLY A 923 -6.39 -18.52 0.75
CA GLY A 923 -6.75 -19.24 -0.46
C GLY A 923 -7.96 -18.55 -1.08
N ALA A 924 -7.84 -18.14 -2.36
CA ALA A 924 -9.01 -17.83 -3.16
C ALA A 924 -9.90 -19.06 -3.11
N ALA A 925 -11.03 -18.95 -2.43
CA ALA A 925 -11.95 -20.06 -2.24
C ALA A 925 -12.25 -20.74 -3.59
N ALA A 926 -12.38 -22.06 -3.58
CA ALA A 926 -13.00 -22.74 -4.71
C ALA A 926 -14.35 -22.05 -5.02
N PRO A 927 -14.71 -21.85 -6.31
CA PRO A 927 -15.97 -21.21 -6.65
C PRO A 927 -17.11 -21.91 -5.91
N VAL A 928 -17.91 -21.12 -5.19
CA VAL A 928 -19.12 -21.58 -4.50
C VAL A 928 -19.91 -22.42 -5.50
N ARG A 929 -20.25 -23.66 -5.14
CA ARG A 929 -21.20 -24.46 -5.92
C ARG A 929 -22.53 -23.72 -5.84
N THR A 930 -22.85 -22.92 -6.84
CA THR A 930 -24.19 -22.38 -7.02
C THR A 930 -25.12 -23.57 -7.23
N THR A 931 -25.88 -23.94 -6.21
CA THR A 931 -27.07 -24.76 -6.37
C THR A 931 -27.96 -24.06 -7.37
N GLU A 932 -28.29 -24.77 -8.44
CA GLU A 932 -29.21 -24.35 -9.49
C GLU A 932 -30.48 -23.78 -8.86
N THR A 933 -30.80 -22.53 -9.23
CA THR A 933 -32.10 -21.94 -9.01
C THR A 933 -33.15 -22.84 -9.66
N VAL A 934 -33.92 -23.53 -8.82
CA VAL A 934 -35.22 -24.07 -9.19
C VAL A 934 -36.10 -22.87 -9.51
N THR A 935 -36.39 -22.70 -10.80
CA THR A 935 -37.40 -21.79 -11.32
C THR A 935 -38.78 -22.22 -10.84
N ALA A 936 -39.50 -21.30 -10.18
CA ALA A 936 -40.95 -21.11 -10.32
C ALA A 936 -41.24 -19.62 -10.14
#